data_AF-A0A7S1DT92-F1
#
_entry.id   AF-A0A7S1DT92-F1
#
_cell.length_a   1.000
_cell.length_b   1.000
_cell.length_c   1.000
_cell.angle_alpha   90.00
_cell.angle_beta   90.00
_cell.angle_gamma   90.00
#
_symmetry.space_group_name_H-M   'P 1'
#
loop_
_entity.id
_entity.type
_entity.pdbx_description
1 polymer ?
#
loop_
_entity_poly.entity_id
_entity_poly.type
_entity_poly.pdbx_seq_one_letter_code
_entity_poly.pdbx_strand_id
1 'polypeptide(L)'
;PCSDGSGGVSKRRRESDDHDGGGDERGGSRARSALQPAKQQISLKCDKHPAALLCGLGELLSDGQLCDVVLRVDGVDFQAHRVVVAASSEMLRALLVGGWKESDEKIVRLDGVDAHSFRTILNFIYSGQVVAHDVTELLHLLVASEHLGVASVRDLCVQRLQQRLDLPNAIQMRIFAQKVGCVELEEAASEVVWGQFSQVVAAGSDFLSLSADQLSEVLDSDKLAVDSEEEVYCALLKWVMHEEPRTKDLPRLLAHVRLPMLPPPVLEGVERNPLVAEVFRTNATNRALLDEAKQYHKKMQEDILRAAREAEAVAVSNAEGAGTQDAAAGSSAAPAPASLEVEPAAEAQPHQPLAAPLLQEPSSRAMRQRPQRVGKALFALGGRPAWTRVEKYEPKDNKWTEMLPMKQQRMRHGSATIGGLIYVVGGKDEKGRALSHVERYNPHMDVWENLPPMKTARTGVGVGVLSGMLYAVGGRHDSGYRLKTVECFNVQTNQWQTCPSMSMPRGALRVASLDGSLYVVGGRSESGNAINSVERYNPIEEKWTAVAPLTTARVGAGLDVLGGRLYAIGGKDQNGSKLRSVEGYDPKTDKWEACAPMGTKRWGAGVAVMDGKLYVIGGMNGAERGALPTVEVYDQAADSWSELSPGPNLARGSCTFAA
;
A
#
# COMPACT_ATOMS: atom_id res chain seq x y z
N PRO A 1 28.16 20.87 54.58
CA PRO A 1 26.89 21.46 55.07
C PRO A 1 25.84 20.35 55.22
N CYS A 2 25.19 20.32 56.38
CA CYS A 2 24.43 19.22 56.95
C CYS A 2 23.10 18.87 56.26
N SER A 3 22.65 17.65 56.62
CA SER A 3 21.29 17.21 57.00
C SER A 3 20.20 16.95 55.93
N ASP A 4 19.79 15.67 55.90
CA ASP A 4 18.43 15.09 56.12
C ASP A 4 17.21 15.83 55.53
N GLY A 5 16.19 15.21 54.93
CA GLY A 5 15.74 13.81 54.88
C GLY A 5 14.25 13.78 54.45
N SER A 6 13.70 12.58 54.30
CA SER A 6 12.32 12.21 53.87
C SER A 6 12.07 12.23 52.35
N GLY A 7 11.48 11.23 51.70
CA GLY A 7 10.73 10.06 52.14
C GLY A 7 9.53 9.89 51.20
N GLY A 8 9.50 8.87 50.34
CA GLY A 8 8.40 8.66 49.40
C GLY A 8 8.51 7.33 48.65
N VAL A 9 7.80 6.33 49.15
CA VAL A 9 7.64 4.98 48.61
C VAL A 9 6.64 5.01 47.44
N SER A 10 6.97 4.42 46.28
CA SER A 10 5.99 3.61 45.52
C SER A 10 6.61 2.71 44.45
N LYS A 11 6.31 1.42 44.62
CA LYS A 11 6.32 0.24 43.74
C LYS A 11 6.61 0.45 42.24
N ARG A 12 7.64 -0.24 41.73
CA ARG A 12 7.71 -0.70 40.32
C ARG A 12 7.35 -2.18 40.24
N ARG A 13 6.27 -2.48 39.51
CA ARG A 13 5.97 -3.78 38.92
C ARG A 13 6.90 -3.99 37.71
N ARG A 14 7.46 -5.19 37.57
CA ARG A 14 8.04 -5.75 36.34
C ARG A 14 7.60 -7.21 36.26
N GLU A 15 6.99 -7.58 35.16
CA GLU A 15 6.77 -8.92 34.57
C GLU A 15 6.06 -8.59 33.25
N SER A 16 6.65 -8.64 32.04
CA SER A 16 7.35 -9.69 31.28
C SER A 16 6.44 -10.84 30.84
N ASP A 17 5.71 -10.58 29.74
CA ASP A 17 5.22 -11.58 28.80
C ASP A 17 6.38 -11.95 27.84
N ASP A 18 6.60 -13.25 27.59
CA ASP A 18 6.21 -13.92 26.33
C ASP A 18 7.00 -15.21 26.03
N HIS A 19 6.23 -16.25 25.70
CA HIS A 19 6.39 -17.28 24.65
C HIS A 19 7.77 -17.89 24.35
N ASP A 20 7.90 -19.22 24.42
CA ASP A 20 7.59 -20.15 23.31
C ASP A 20 8.00 -21.62 23.62
N GLY A 21 7.39 -22.58 22.92
CA GLY A 21 8.06 -23.82 22.50
C GLY A 21 7.67 -25.12 23.21
N GLY A 22 6.79 -25.91 22.59
CA GLY A 22 6.31 -27.20 23.07
C GLY A 22 7.20 -28.42 22.78
N GLY A 23 6.78 -29.57 23.33
CA GLY A 23 7.35 -30.89 23.09
C GLY A 23 6.62 -31.94 23.93
N ASP A 24 5.60 -32.57 23.37
CA ASP A 24 4.77 -33.60 23.99
C ASP A 24 5.29 -34.99 23.56
N GLU A 25 5.85 -35.76 24.50
CA GLU A 25 6.14 -37.19 24.34
C GLU A 25 5.33 -38.03 25.33
N ARG A 26 4.43 -38.83 24.74
CA ARG A 26 4.11 -40.24 24.98
C ARG A 26 4.09 -40.76 26.43
N GLY A 27 2.92 -41.27 26.79
CA GLY A 27 2.65 -42.01 28.01
C GLY A 27 3.51 -43.26 28.22
N GLY A 28 3.70 -43.58 29.49
CA GLY A 28 4.37 -44.78 29.95
C GLY A 28 4.27 -44.97 31.46
N SER A 29 3.25 -45.73 31.88
CA SER A 29 3.22 -46.64 33.03
C SER A 29 3.70 -46.15 34.42
N ARG A 30 2.71 -46.01 35.32
CA ARG A 30 2.90 -45.88 36.77
C ARG A 30 3.59 -47.12 37.37
N ALA A 31 4.89 -47.02 37.65
CA ALA A 31 5.53 -47.82 38.68
C ALA A 31 5.62 -47.01 39.98
N ARG A 32 4.94 -47.47 41.03
CA ARG A 32 5.07 -46.93 42.39
C ARG A 32 6.46 -47.29 42.91
N SER A 33 7.38 -46.34 42.88
CA SER A 33 8.61 -46.34 43.66
C SER A 33 8.60 -45.14 44.60
N ALA A 34 8.98 -45.37 45.85
CA ALA A 34 8.81 -44.47 46.99
C ALA A 34 9.33 -43.04 46.72
N LEU A 35 8.47 -42.04 46.93
CA LEU A 35 8.86 -40.64 46.94
C LEU A 35 9.89 -40.41 48.07
N GLN A 36 11.16 -40.29 47.70
CA GLN A 36 12.06 -39.42 48.44
C GLN A 36 11.61 -37.98 48.17
N PRO A 37 11.61 -37.08 49.18
CA PRO A 37 11.28 -35.69 48.93
C PRO A 37 12.32 -35.13 47.97
N ALA A 38 11.90 -34.81 46.75
CA ALA A 38 12.73 -34.11 45.79
C ALA A 38 13.19 -32.83 46.47
N LYS A 39 14.48 -32.77 46.86
CA LYS A 39 15.08 -31.56 47.41
C LYS A 39 14.83 -30.46 46.38
N GLN A 40 13.94 -29.53 46.68
CA GLN A 40 13.71 -28.35 45.85
C GLN A 40 15.05 -27.63 45.71
N GLN A 41 15.63 -27.70 44.51
CA GLN A 41 16.90 -27.04 44.22
C GLN A 41 16.65 -25.53 44.20
N ILE A 42 17.13 -24.84 45.23
CA ILE A 42 17.11 -23.38 45.28
C ILE A 42 18.28 -22.89 44.41
N SER A 43 17.98 -22.42 43.19
CA SER A 43 18.97 -21.80 42.30
C SER A 43 19.05 -20.30 42.60
N LEU A 44 20.23 -19.82 43.00
CA LEU A 44 20.52 -18.40 43.24
C LEU A 44 21.54 -17.93 42.19
N LYS A 45 21.18 -16.92 41.38
CA LYS A 45 22.05 -16.33 40.36
C LYS A 45 22.55 -14.95 40.83
N CYS A 46 23.86 -14.70 40.72
CA CYS A 46 24.47 -13.41 41.02
C CYS A 46 24.90 -12.72 39.72
N ASP A 47 24.11 -11.76 39.23
CA ASP A 47 24.38 -11.06 37.96
C ASP A 47 25.61 -10.13 38.02
N LYS A 48 26.10 -9.81 39.23
CA LYS A 48 27.30 -8.95 39.42
C LYS A 48 28.61 -9.71 39.28
N HIS A 49 28.59 -11.04 39.47
CA HIS A 49 29.82 -11.84 39.49
C HIS A 49 30.58 -11.82 38.16
N PRO A 50 29.96 -11.96 36.98
CA PRO A 50 30.67 -11.91 35.70
C PRO A 50 31.37 -10.56 35.45
N ALA A 51 30.71 -9.44 35.76
CA ALA A 51 31.29 -8.11 35.60
C ALA A 51 32.48 -7.88 36.54
N ALA A 52 32.37 -8.33 37.80
CA ALA A 52 33.47 -8.25 38.76
C ALA A 52 34.67 -9.13 38.36
N LEU A 53 34.42 -10.32 37.80
CA LEU A 53 35.46 -11.22 37.29
C LEU A 53 36.20 -10.59 36.09
N LEU A 54 35.46 -10.03 35.13
CA LEU A 54 36.05 -9.34 33.98
C LEU A 54 36.89 -8.13 34.43
N CYS A 55 36.39 -7.34 35.37
CA CYS A 55 37.14 -6.23 35.96
C CYS A 55 38.49 -6.69 36.54
N GLY A 56 38.48 -7.76 37.34
CA GLY A 56 39.71 -8.33 37.91
C GLY A 56 40.67 -8.89 36.84
N LEU A 57 40.16 -9.54 35.79
CA LEU A 57 40.97 -9.99 34.66
C LEU A 57 41.59 -8.82 33.88
N GLY A 58 40.87 -7.71 33.74
CA GLY A 58 41.38 -6.49 33.10
C GLY A 58 42.48 -5.80 33.91
N GLU A 59 42.38 -5.81 35.24
CA GLU A 59 43.44 -5.33 36.14
C GLU A 59 44.71 -6.18 35.99
N LEU A 60 44.57 -7.51 36.03
CA LEU A 60 45.71 -8.43 35.83
C LEU A 60 46.39 -8.22 34.47
N LEU A 61 45.60 -8.01 33.41
CA LEU A 61 46.14 -7.69 32.08
C LEU A 61 46.92 -6.37 32.08
N SER A 62 46.38 -5.34 32.73
CA SER A 62 47.01 -4.00 32.80
C SER A 62 48.33 -4.04 33.56
N ASP A 63 48.42 -4.88 34.60
CA ASP A 63 49.65 -5.10 35.37
C ASP A 63 50.62 -6.09 34.69
N GLY A 64 50.24 -6.69 33.55
CA GLY A 64 51.02 -7.71 32.84
C GLY A 64 51.21 -9.00 33.64
N GLN A 65 50.33 -9.27 34.61
CA GLN A 65 50.41 -10.44 35.47
C GLN A 65 49.74 -11.63 34.79
N LEU A 66 50.36 -12.81 34.88
CA LEU A 66 49.84 -14.08 34.36
C LEU A 66 49.59 -14.12 32.83
N CYS A 67 50.03 -13.12 32.07
CA CYS A 67 50.01 -13.14 30.61
C CYS A 67 50.93 -14.24 30.05
N ASP A 68 50.34 -15.21 29.37
CA ASP A 68 50.99 -16.43 28.86
C ASP A 68 51.07 -16.48 27.32
N VAL A 69 50.58 -15.45 26.62
CA VAL A 69 50.72 -15.29 25.17
C VAL A 69 50.92 -13.82 24.76
N VAL A 70 51.65 -13.62 23.66
CA VAL A 70 51.77 -12.35 22.95
C VAL A 70 51.15 -12.52 21.55
N LEU A 71 50.13 -11.74 21.25
CA LEU A 71 49.48 -11.68 19.94
C LEU A 71 50.10 -10.52 19.16
N ARG A 72 50.77 -10.82 18.05
CA ARG A 72 51.39 -9.82 17.18
C ARG A 72 50.47 -9.52 16.00
N VAL A 73 49.97 -8.30 15.94
CA VAL A 73 49.01 -7.82 14.92
C VAL A 73 49.55 -6.55 14.29
N ASP A 74 49.71 -6.53 12.97
CA ASP A 74 50.24 -5.37 12.23
C ASP A 74 51.56 -4.82 12.82
N GLY A 75 52.44 -5.73 13.25
CA GLY A 75 53.73 -5.40 13.88
C GLY A 75 53.65 -4.90 15.33
N VAL A 76 52.46 -4.78 15.92
CA VAL A 76 52.24 -4.39 17.32
C VAL A 76 52.02 -5.61 18.20
N ASP A 77 52.68 -5.64 19.35
CA ASP A 77 52.58 -6.74 20.32
C ASP A 77 51.51 -6.46 21.39
N PHE A 78 50.63 -7.43 21.60
CA PHE A 78 49.57 -7.41 22.60
C PHE A 78 49.74 -8.59 23.56
N GLN A 79 49.97 -8.31 24.84
CA GLN A 79 49.94 -9.37 25.86
C GLN A 79 48.50 -9.78 26.14
N ALA A 80 48.29 -11.07 26.42
CA ALA A 80 46.98 -11.59 26.81
C ALA A 80 47.09 -12.90 27.60
N HIS A 81 45.97 -13.32 28.16
CA HIS A 81 45.77 -14.63 28.76
C HIS A 81 45.13 -15.58 27.73
N ARG A 82 45.81 -16.69 27.38
CA ARG A 82 45.38 -17.68 26.38
C ARG A 82 43.97 -18.18 26.65
N VAL A 83 43.68 -18.50 27.91
CA VAL A 83 42.36 -19.02 28.32
C VAL A 83 41.25 -18.00 28.08
N VAL A 84 41.51 -16.71 28.33
CA VAL A 84 40.49 -15.67 28.19
C VAL A 84 40.22 -15.38 26.71
N VAL A 85 41.27 -15.24 25.89
CA VAL A 85 41.08 -14.99 24.45
C VAL A 85 40.53 -16.21 23.72
N ALA A 86 40.92 -17.44 24.08
CA ALA A 86 40.37 -18.67 23.53
C ALA A 86 38.92 -18.92 23.96
N ALA A 87 38.49 -18.43 25.13
CA ALA A 87 37.10 -18.52 25.55
C ALA A 87 36.19 -17.57 24.75
N SER A 88 36.72 -16.42 24.32
CA SER A 88 35.94 -15.33 23.71
C SER A 88 36.02 -15.26 22.19
N SER A 89 36.96 -15.98 21.56
CA SER A 89 37.16 -15.98 20.11
C SER A 89 37.28 -17.41 19.59
N GLU A 90 36.45 -17.77 18.62
CA GLU A 90 36.47 -19.13 18.06
C GLU A 90 37.74 -19.40 17.24
N MET A 91 38.21 -18.40 16.48
CA MET A 91 39.46 -18.49 15.72
C MET A 91 40.66 -18.65 16.65
N LEU A 92 40.78 -17.82 17.69
CA LEU A 92 41.88 -17.91 18.65
C LEU A 92 41.83 -19.20 19.48
N ARG A 93 40.62 -19.72 19.78
CA ARG A 93 40.46 -21.05 20.38
C ARG A 93 41.07 -22.14 19.50
N ALA A 94 40.77 -22.12 18.20
CA ALA A 94 41.31 -23.10 17.26
C ALA A 94 42.84 -23.00 17.15
N LEU A 95 43.39 -21.78 17.09
CA LEU A 95 44.83 -21.55 17.00
C LEU A 95 45.59 -21.94 18.28
N LEU A 96 45.06 -21.56 19.45
CA LEU A 96 45.77 -21.70 20.73
C LEU A 96 45.53 -23.06 21.41
N VAL A 97 44.46 -23.77 21.08
CA VAL A 97 44.07 -25.03 21.73
C VAL A 97 44.04 -26.21 20.74
N GLY A 98 43.94 -25.96 19.43
CA GLY A 98 43.73 -26.99 18.41
C GLY A 98 44.93 -27.89 18.06
N GLY A 99 46.05 -27.80 18.79
CA GLY A 99 47.23 -28.66 18.59
C GLY A 99 48.10 -28.33 17.36
N TRP A 100 48.04 -27.08 16.87
CA TRP A 100 48.89 -26.56 15.80
C TRP A 100 50.25 -26.10 16.36
N LYS A 101 51.26 -25.81 15.52
CA LYS A 101 52.59 -25.37 16.01
C LYS A 101 52.49 -24.12 16.90
N GLU A 102 51.55 -23.26 16.58
CA GLU A 102 51.23 -22.00 17.23
C GLU A 102 50.72 -22.21 18.68
N SER A 103 50.26 -23.42 19.04
CA SER A 103 49.86 -23.70 20.43
C SER A 103 51.04 -23.77 21.38
N ASP A 104 52.27 -24.00 20.91
CA ASP A 104 53.46 -24.04 21.77
C ASP A 104 54.27 -22.74 21.70
N GLU A 105 53.89 -21.81 20.82
CA GLU A 105 54.58 -20.54 20.64
C GLU A 105 54.10 -19.48 21.63
N LYS A 106 55.06 -18.72 22.19
CA LYS A 106 54.78 -17.58 23.06
C LYS A 106 54.30 -16.35 22.28
N ILE A 107 54.68 -16.24 21.00
CA ILE A 107 54.31 -15.12 20.12
C ILE A 107 53.53 -15.70 18.95
N VAL A 108 52.24 -15.40 18.86
CA VAL A 108 51.37 -15.83 17.76
C VAL A 108 51.10 -14.63 16.86
N ARG A 109 51.35 -14.78 15.57
CA ARG A 109 51.09 -13.73 14.57
C ARG A 109 49.65 -13.85 14.06
N LEU A 110 48.94 -12.73 14.02
CA LEU A 110 47.61 -12.65 13.42
C LEU A 110 47.69 -11.73 12.20
N ASP A 111 47.33 -12.28 11.05
CA ASP A 111 47.24 -11.56 9.79
C ASP A 111 45.77 -11.17 9.51
N GLY A 112 45.55 -10.11 8.73
CA GLY A 112 44.20 -9.74 8.26
C GLY A 112 43.37 -8.83 9.18
N VAL A 113 43.93 -8.38 10.31
CA VAL A 113 43.28 -7.44 11.24
C VAL A 113 44.21 -6.27 11.53
N ASP A 114 43.69 -5.04 11.58
CA ASP A 114 44.48 -3.86 11.96
C ASP A 114 44.68 -3.77 13.48
N ALA A 115 45.80 -3.18 13.91
CA ALA A 115 46.14 -3.09 15.34
C ALA A 115 45.13 -2.28 16.17
N HIS A 116 44.40 -1.34 15.57
CA HIS A 116 43.43 -0.51 16.29
C HIS A 116 42.15 -1.30 16.58
N SER A 117 41.56 -1.94 15.58
CA SER A 117 40.38 -2.81 15.74
C SER A 117 40.68 -3.97 16.68
N PHE A 118 41.87 -4.58 16.56
CA PHE A 118 42.28 -5.65 17.47
C PHE A 118 42.37 -5.16 18.93
N ARG A 119 42.94 -3.97 19.17
CA ARG A 119 43.01 -3.38 20.52
C ARG A 119 41.63 -3.18 21.12
N THR A 120 40.67 -2.70 20.34
CA THR A 120 39.30 -2.48 20.79
C THR A 120 38.59 -3.80 21.11
N ILE A 121 38.79 -4.84 20.28
CA ILE A 121 38.26 -6.20 20.55
C ILE A 121 38.92 -6.79 21.80
N LEU A 122 40.23 -6.64 21.97
CA LEU A 122 40.92 -7.09 23.17
C LEU A 122 40.38 -6.37 24.42
N ASN A 123 40.23 -5.05 24.36
CA ASN A 123 39.63 -4.28 25.45
C ASN A 123 38.20 -4.75 25.76
N PHE A 124 37.40 -5.08 24.73
CA PHE A 124 36.07 -5.66 24.91
C PHE A 124 36.12 -7.01 25.63
N ILE A 125 37.05 -7.89 25.28
CA ILE A 125 37.20 -9.22 25.92
C ILE A 125 37.39 -9.08 27.45
N TYR A 126 38.05 -8.02 27.91
CA TYR A 126 38.32 -7.80 29.34
C TYR A 126 37.38 -6.79 30.03
N SER A 127 36.61 -5.98 29.29
CA SER A 127 35.70 -4.97 29.86
C SER A 127 34.22 -5.24 29.60
N GLY A 128 33.90 -6.04 28.59
CA GLY A 128 32.53 -6.21 28.07
C GLY A 128 31.99 -5.00 27.30
N GLN A 129 32.81 -3.98 27.01
CA GLN A 129 32.38 -2.75 26.35
C GLN A 129 33.14 -2.49 25.04
N VAL A 130 32.40 -2.16 23.98
CA VAL A 130 32.95 -1.67 22.71
C VAL A 130 32.72 -0.16 22.63
N VAL A 131 33.76 0.58 22.27
CA VAL A 131 33.69 2.02 22.03
C VAL A 131 34.17 2.29 20.62
N ALA A 132 33.29 2.85 19.78
CA ALA A 132 33.60 3.31 18.43
C ALA A 132 33.07 4.74 18.28
N HIS A 133 33.85 5.60 17.64
CA HIS A 133 33.59 7.04 17.53
C HIS A 133 32.89 7.41 16.23
N ASP A 134 33.15 6.65 15.17
CA ASP A 134 32.58 6.89 13.84
C ASP A 134 32.13 5.58 13.15
N VAL A 135 31.56 5.74 11.95
CA VAL A 135 31.06 4.60 11.17
C VAL A 135 32.21 3.79 10.57
N THR A 136 33.32 4.42 10.21
CA THR A 136 34.49 3.74 9.63
C THR A 136 35.10 2.76 10.63
N GLU A 137 35.26 3.18 11.89
CA GLU A 137 35.68 2.32 12.99
C GLU A 137 34.72 1.15 13.18
N LEU A 138 33.40 1.38 13.11
CA LEU A 138 32.41 0.30 13.20
C LEU A 138 32.52 -0.72 12.05
N LEU A 139 32.80 -0.26 10.83
CA LEU A 139 32.99 -1.13 9.67
C LEU A 139 34.26 -1.99 9.83
N HIS A 140 35.38 -1.38 10.24
CA HIS A 140 36.62 -2.12 10.49
C HIS A 140 36.47 -3.11 11.65
N LEU A 141 35.77 -2.72 12.72
CA LEU A 141 35.46 -3.60 13.84
C LEU A 141 34.60 -4.79 13.42
N LEU A 142 33.62 -4.59 12.54
CA LEU A 142 32.80 -5.69 12.03
C LEU A 142 33.67 -6.72 11.30
N VAL A 143 34.52 -6.27 10.37
CA VAL A 143 35.45 -7.13 9.63
C VAL A 143 36.39 -7.88 10.57
N ALA A 144 36.99 -7.17 11.53
CA ALA A 144 37.89 -7.75 12.52
C ALA A 144 37.18 -8.78 13.41
N SER A 145 35.96 -8.48 13.87
CA SER A 145 35.18 -9.37 14.74
C SER A 145 34.73 -10.65 14.02
N GLU A 146 34.40 -10.55 12.73
CA GLU A 146 34.07 -11.69 11.89
C GLU A 146 35.31 -12.57 11.66
N HIS A 147 36.44 -11.96 11.29
CA HIS A 147 37.69 -12.67 11.07
C HIS A 147 38.18 -13.40 12.33
N LEU A 148 38.10 -12.75 13.49
CA LEU A 148 38.50 -13.33 14.77
C LEU A 148 37.43 -14.26 15.37
N GLY A 149 36.22 -14.33 14.81
CA GLY A 149 35.11 -15.13 15.35
C GLY A 149 34.67 -14.68 16.75
N VAL A 150 34.52 -13.37 16.98
CA VAL A 150 34.01 -12.78 18.23
C VAL A 150 32.56 -12.33 18.00
N ALA A 151 31.63 -13.29 18.10
CA ALA A 151 30.22 -13.08 17.77
C ALA A 151 29.57 -11.91 18.52
N SER A 152 29.86 -11.73 19.82
CA SER A 152 29.26 -10.64 20.61
C SER A 152 29.62 -9.24 20.12
N VAL A 153 30.84 -9.03 19.61
CA VAL A 153 31.25 -7.74 19.03
C VAL A 153 30.59 -7.54 17.68
N ARG A 154 30.59 -8.60 16.84
CA ARG A 154 29.93 -8.59 15.54
C ARG A 154 28.46 -8.18 15.68
N ASP A 155 27.72 -8.84 16.58
CA ASP A 155 26.28 -8.59 16.76
C ASP A 155 26.01 -7.15 17.22
N LEU A 156 26.85 -6.60 18.11
CA LEU A 156 26.77 -5.20 18.53
C LEU A 156 27.04 -4.23 17.36
N CYS A 157 28.05 -4.52 16.54
CA CYS A 157 28.38 -3.73 15.35
C CYS A 157 27.22 -3.75 14.34
N VAL A 158 26.67 -4.93 14.01
CA VAL A 158 25.54 -5.10 13.10
C VAL A 158 24.32 -4.33 13.59
N GLN A 159 23.94 -4.51 14.86
CA GLN A 159 22.81 -3.80 15.45
C GLN A 159 22.97 -2.28 15.36
N ARG A 160 24.18 -1.78 15.61
CA ARG A 160 24.45 -0.33 15.57
C ARG A 160 24.48 0.24 14.16
N LEU A 161 24.96 -0.54 13.19
CA LEU A 161 24.94 -0.18 11.76
C LEU A 161 23.49 -0.17 11.21
N GLN A 162 22.67 -1.15 11.59
CA GLN A 162 21.24 -1.18 11.23
C GLN A 162 20.48 0.05 11.76
N GLN A 163 20.78 0.52 12.97
CA GLN A 163 20.17 1.74 13.54
C GLN A 163 20.59 3.04 12.83
N ARG A 164 21.66 3.01 12.02
CA ARG A 164 22.18 4.16 11.26
C ARG A 164 22.01 3.99 9.75
N LEU A 165 21.19 3.03 9.34
CA LEU A 165 20.91 2.78 7.94
C LEU A 165 19.97 3.87 7.41
N ASP A 166 20.49 4.69 6.49
CA ASP A 166 19.79 5.84 5.91
C ASP A 166 19.74 5.69 4.39
N LEU A 167 18.78 6.35 3.73
CA LEU A 167 18.59 6.27 2.28
C LEU A 167 19.89 6.49 1.46
N PRO A 168 20.75 7.50 1.75
CA PRO A 168 21.97 7.71 0.97
C PRO A 168 23.03 6.62 1.18
N ASN A 169 23.10 6.01 2.37
CA ASN A 169 24.13 5.02 2.68
C ASN A 169 23.71 3.58 2.34
N ALA A 170 22.43 3.33 2.07
CA ALA A 170 21.87 1.99 1.95
C ALA A 170 22.53 1.14 0.86
N ILE A 171 22.82 1.71 -0.33
CA ILE A 171 23.52 1.00 -1.40
C ILE A 171 24.93 0.59 -0.97
N GLN A 172 25.70 1.53 -0.44
CA GLN A 172 27.09 1.27 -0.04
C GLN A 172 27.15 0.28 1.13
N MET A 173 26.21 0.39 2.08
CA MET A 173 26.10 -0.53 3.21
C MET A 173 25.76 -1.95 2.74
N ARG A 174 24.86 -2.09 1.76
CA ARG A 174 24.54 -3.39 1.14
C ARG A 174 25.76 -4.01 0.47
N ILE A 175 26.47 -3.25 -0.37
CA ILE A 175 27.69 -3.72 -1.06
C ILE A 175 28.77 -4.13 -0.05
N PHE A 176 28.92 -3.36 1.02
CA PHE A 176 29.86 -3.68 2.09
C PHE A 176 29.46 -4.97 2.82
N ALA A 177 28.21 -5.10 3.24
CA ALA A 177 27.71 -6.29 3.94
C ALA A 177 27.89 -7.56 3.11
N GLN A 178 27.61 -7.49 1.80
CA GLN A 178 27.81 -8.60 0.86
C GLN A 178 29.30 -9.00 0.76
N LYS A 179 30.22 -8.02 0.75
CA LYS A 179 31.68 -8.29 0.72
C LYS A 179 32.19 -8.93 2.00
N VAL A 180 31.64 -8.56 3.16
CA VAL A 180 32.02 -9.12 4.46
C VAL A 180 31.33 -10.46 4.71
N GLY A 181 30.23 -10.76 4.01
CA GLY A 181 29.43 -11.96 4.21
C GLY A 181 28.44 -11.83 5.39
N CYS A 182 28.10 -10.61 5.80
CA CYS A 182 27.14 -10.36 6.87
C CYS A 182 25.72 -10.28 6.32
N VAL A 183 25.03 -11.43 6.36
CA VAL A 183 23.69 -11.61 5.78
C VAL A 183 22.65 -10.70 6.44
N GLU A 184 22.70 -10.53 7.77
CA GLU A 184 21.72 -9.75 8.52
C GLU A 184 21.77 -8.25 8.19
N LEU A 185 22.96 -7.72 7.93
CA LEU A 185 23.13 -6.33 7.51
C LEU A 185 22.79 -6.16 6.02
N GLU A 186 23.13 -7.15 5.18
CA GLU A 186 22.78 -7.15 3.76
C GLU A 186 21.26 -7.15 3.57
N GLU A 187 20.53 -7.99 4.29
CA GLU A 187 19.07 -8.05 4.26
C GLU A 187 18.46 -6.71 4.70
N ALA A 188 18.89 -6.16 5.83
CA ALA A 188 18.40 -4.87 6.32
C ALA A 188 18.64 -3.73 5.31
N ALA A 189 19.84 -3.66 4.74
CA ALA A 189 20.19 -2.69 3.70
C ALA A 189 19.37 -2.89 2.41
N SER A 190 19.14 -4.14 2.02
CA SER A 190 18.35 -4.49 0.84
C SER A 190 16.88 -4.11 0.99
N GLU A 191 16.28 -4.31 2.17
CA GLU A 191 14.90 -3.89 2.45
C GLU A 191 14.72 -2.37 2.31
N VAL A 192 15.71 -1.56 2.71
CA VAL A 192 15.69 -0.10 2.49
C VAL A 192 15.82 0.25 1.00
N VAL A 193 16.78 -0.37 0.30
CA VAL A 193 16.99 -0.14 -1.15
C VAL A 193 15.74 -0.51 -1.95
N TRP A 194 15.12 -1.64 -1.65
CA TRP A 194 13.92 -2.10 -2.34
C TRP A 194 12.68 -1.29 -1.95
N GLY A 195 12.49 -0.98 -0.67
CA GLY A 195 11.33 -0.24 -0.18
C GLY A 195 11.26 1.21 -0.66
N GLN A 196 12.41 1.85 -0.92
CA GLN A 196 12.50 3.27 -1.31
C GLN A 196 13.22 3.48 -2.66
N PHE A 197 13.11 2.51 -3.57
CA PHE A 197 13.87 2.46 -4.82
C PHE A 197 13.89 3.77 -5.63
N SER A 198 12.74 4.44 -5.86
CA SER A 198 12.72 5.69 -6.64
C SER A 198 13.49 6.82 -5.98
N GLN A 199 13.54 6.89 -4.65
CA GLN A 199 14.31 7.91 -3.95
C GLN A 199 15.82 7.62 -4.06
N VAL A 200 16.21 6.35 -3.97
CA VAL A 200 17.59 5.91 -4.21
C VAL A 200 18.05 6.26 -5.63
N VAL A 201 17.20 5.99 -6.64
CA VAL A 201 17.48 6.35 -8.04
C VAL A 201 17.54 7.88 -8.22
N ALA A 202 16.72 8.65 -7.51
CA ALA A 202 16.72 10.10 -7.56
C ALA A 202 18.02 10.71 -6.99
N ALA A 203 18.51 10.19 -5.86
CA ALA A 203 19.77 10.62 -5.23
C ALA A 203 21.00 10.43 -6.15
N GLY A 204 20.95 9.48 -7.07
CA GLY A 204 21.77 9.45 -8.28
C GLY A 204 23.21 8.96 -8.11
N SER A 205 24.02 9.50 -7.20
CA SER A 205 25.47 9.23 -7.18
C SER A 205 25.82 7.76 -6.90
N ASP A 206 25.25 7.17 -5.85
CA ASP A 206 25.55 5.78 -5.47
C ASP A 206 24.87 4.75 -6.36
N PHE A 207 23.70 5.09 -6.91
CA PHE A 207 23.01 4.23 -7.87
C PHE A 207 23.79 4.12 -9.19
N LEU A 208 24.35 5.23 -9.68
CA LEU A 208 25.08 5.28 -10.96
C LEU A 208 26.49 4.65 -10.88
N SER A 209 27.03 4.48 -9.67
CA SER A 209 28.30 3.78 -9.43
C SER A 209 28.18 2.26 -9.35
N LEU A 210 26.95 1.70 -9.34
CA LEU A 210 26.71 0.26 -9.37
C LEU A 210 27.32 -0.39 -10.62
N SER A 211 27.94 -1.56 -10.44
CA SER A 211 28.30 -2.43 -11.57
C SER A 211 27.04 -3.08 -12.17
N ALA A 212 27.15 -3.60 -13.39
CA ALA A 212 26.04 -4.26 -14.05
C ALA A 212 25.52 -5.50 -13.29
N ASP A 213 26.41 -6.24 -12.61
CA ASP A 213 26.01 -7.42 -11.83
C ASP A 213 25.24 -7.00 -10.57
N GLN A 214 25.70 -5.95 -9.90
CA GLN A 214 25.05 -5.38 -8.72
C GLN A 214 23.68 -4.77 -9.05
N LEU A 215 23.58 -4.07 -10.20
CA LEU A 215 22.30 -3.56 -10.68
C LEU A 215 21.35 -4.71 -11.07
N SER A 216 21.87 -5.75 -11.73
CA SER A 216 21.11 -6.95 -12.07
C SER A 216 20.42 -7.54 -10.84
N GLU A 217 21.16 -7.74 -9.73
CA GLU A 217 20.61 -8.24 -8.47
C GLU A 217 19.50 -7.35 -7.89
N VAL A 218 19.69 -6.02 -7.91
CA VAL A 218 18.68 -5.07 -7.42
C VAL A 218 17.40 -5.13 -8.27
N LEU A 219 17.55 -5.16 -9.59
CA LEU A 219 16.43 -5.22 -10.53
C LEU A 219 15.76 -6.61 -10.55
N ASP A 220 16.48 -7.68 -10.22
CA ASP A 220 15.97 -9.05 -10.18
C ASP A 220 14.89 -9.23 -9.11
N SER A 221 15.06 -8.54 -7.98
CA SER A 221 14.30 -8.80 -6.76
C SER A 221 12.80 -8.61 -6.92
N ASP A 222 12.04 -9.65 -6.53
CA ASP A 222 10.60 -9.61 -6.37
C ASP A 222 10.16 -8.64 -5.26
N LYS A 223 11.05 -8.25 -4.34
CA LYS A 223 10.73 -7.34 -3.21
C LYS A 223 10.83 -5.85 -3.59
N LEU A 224 11.31 -5.53 -4.79
CA LEU A 224 11.49 -4.16 -5.24
C LEU A 224 10.16 -3.39 -5.24
N ALA A 225 10.00 -2.41 -4.35
CA ALA A 225 8.77 -1.66 -4.19
C ALA A 225 8.72 -0.48 -5.17
N VAL A 226 7.90 -0.60 -6.21
CA VAL A 226 7.77 0.40 -7.30
C VAL A 226 6.31 0.61 -7.66
N ASP A 227 5.94 1.85 -7.97
CA ASP A 227 4.54 2.18 -8.29
C ASP A 227 4.12 1.64 -9.67
N SER A 228 5.09 1.53 -10.58
CA SER A 228 4.93 0.96 -11.92
C SER A 228 6.26 0.36 -12.36
N GLU A 229 6.22 -0.70 -13.18
CA GLU A 229 7.42 -1.24 -13.82
C GLU A 229 8.11 -0.20 -14.74
N GLU A 230 7.40 0.87 -15.11
CA GLU A 230 7.97 2.04 -15.78
C GLU A 230 9.10 2.69 -14.96
N GLU A 231 8.98 2.74 -13.62
CA GLU A 231 10.04 3.30 -12.77
C GLU A 231 11.34 2.49 -12.90
N VAL A 232 11.20 1.17 -12.97
CA VAL A 232 12.31 0.22 -13.15
C VAL A 232 12.97 0.43 -14.51
N TYR A 233 12.17 0.57 -15.56
CA TYR A 233 12.65 0.86 -16.91
C TYR A 233 13.38 2.22 -17.00
N CYS A 234 12.80 3.27 -16.41
CA CYS A 234 13.41 4.59 -16.36
C CYS A 234 14.73 4.60 -15.57
N ALA A 235 14.79 3.88 -14.45
CA ALA A 235 16.00 3.71 -13.65
C ALA A 235 17.11 3.01 -14.45
N LEU A 236 16.76 1.95 -15.19
CA LEU A 236 17.69 1.26 -16.08
C LEU A 236 18.26 2.21 -17.14
N LEU A 237 17.39 2.97 -17.83
CA LEU A 237 17.85 3.93 -18.84
C LEU A 237 18.74 5.02 -18.23
N LYS A 238 18.40 5.52 -17.04
CA LYS A 238 19.22 6.51 -16.32
C LYS A 238 20.63 5.98 -16.04
N TRP A 239 20.75 4.72 -15.64
CA TRP A 239 22.05 4.06 -15.41
C TRP A 239 22.83 3.84 -16.71
N VAL A 240 22.16 3.39 -17.79
CA VAL A 240 22.80 3.13 -19.09
C VAL A 240 23.32 4.41 -19.74
N MET A 241 22.64 5.53 -19.56
CA MET A 241 23.01 6.83 -20.13
C MET A 241 24.05 7.61 -19.31
N HIS A 242 24.62 7.03 -18.25
CA HIS A 242 25.55 7.74 -17.36
C HIS A 242 26.97 7.82 -17.90
N GLU A 243 27.48 9.06 -18.06
CA GLU A 243 28.81 9.44 -18.56
C GLU A 243 29.17 8.83 -19.92
N GLU A 244 29.55 7.55 -19.95
CA GLU A 244 29.74 6.77 -21.16
C GLU A 244 28.60 5.76 -21.34
N PRO A 245 27.92 5.74 -22.50
CA PRO A 245 26.79 4.84 -22.73
C PRO A 245 27.15 3.37 -22.49
N ARG A 246 26.59 2.77 -21.44
CA ARG A 246 26.85 1.36 -21.04
C ARG A 246 26.01 0.39 -21.87
N THR A 247 25.97 0.60 -23.18
CA THR A 247 25.06 -0.11 -24.11
C THR A 247 25.34 -1.61 -24.22
N LYS A 248 26.56 -2.05 -23.90
CA LYS A 248 26.93 -3.47 -23.87
C LYS A 248 26.14 -4.27 -22.84
N ASP A 249 25.74 -3.63 -21.74
CA ASP A 249 25.06 -4.27 -20.61
C ASP A 249 23.53 -4.16 -20.71
N LEU A 250 23.02 -3.28 -21.57
CA LEU A 250 21.59 -3.08 -21.76
C LEU A 250 20.83 -4.38 -22.11
N PRO A 251 21.30 -5.27 -23.02
CA PRO A 251 20.57 -6.48 -23.35
C PRO A 251 20.37 -7.45 -22.17
N ARG A 252 21.36 -7.56 -21.27
CA ARG A 252 21.22 -8.40 -20.08
C ARG A 252 20.31 -7.76 -19.05
N LEU A 253 20.48 -6.47 -18.79
CA LEU A 253 19.71 -5.73 -17.78
C LEU A 253 18.24 -5.55 -18.16
N LEU A 254 17.93 -5.38 -19.46
CA LEU A 254 16.56 -5.24 -19.95
C LEU A 254 15.71 -6.49 -19.65
N ALA A 255 16.32 -7.68 -19.59
CA ALA A 255 15.63 -8.91 -19.24
C ALA A 255 15.12 -8.93 -17.78
N HIS A 256 15.63 -8.05 -16.91
CA HIS A 256 15.16 -7.91 -15.52
C HIS A 256 13.96 -6.95 -15.40
N VAL A 257 13.62 -6.21 -16.47
CA VAL A 257 12.41 -5.37 -16.55
C VAL A 257 11.25 -6.24 -17.02
N ARG A 258 10.15 -6.25 -16.26
CA ARG A 258 8.96 -7.05 -16.57
C ARG A 258 8.13 -6.37 -17.66
N LEU A 259 8.57 -6.48 -18.91
CA LEU A 259 7.89 -5.87 -20.07
C LEU A 259 6.37 -6.13 -20.14
N PRO A 260 5.83 -7.33 -19.78
CA PRO A 260 4.39 -7.56 -19.74
C PRO A 260 3.62 -6.71 -18.71
N MET A 261 4.31 -6.19 -17.70
CA MET A 261 3.76 -5.33 -16.64
C MET A 261 3.86 -3.84 -16.96
N LEU A 262 4.50 -3.46 -18.06
CA LEU A 262 4.55 -2.07 -18.52
C LEU A 262 3.18 -1.65 -19.09
N PRO A 263 2.69 -0.43 -18.78
CA PRO A 263 1.49 0.09 -19.41
C PRO A 263 1.65 0.12 -20.96
N PRO A 264 0.57 -0.12 -21.73
CA PRO A 264 0.65 -0.14 -23.20
C PRO A 264 1.33 1.08 -23.84
N PRO A 265 1.06 2.34 -23.40
CA PRO A 265 1.74 3.51 -23.96
C PRO A 265 3.26 3.52 -23.71
N VAL A 266 3.68 3.00 -22.57
CA VAL A 266 5.10 2.92 -22.19
C VAL A 266 5.80 1.82 -22.99
N LEU A 267 5.14 0.67 -23.18
CA LEU A 267 5.66 -0.43 -24.00
C LEU A 267 5.85 0.00 -25.46
N GLU A 268 4.93 0.78 -26.04
CA GLU A 268 5.13 1.40 -27.35
C GLU A 268 6.31 2.37 -27.37
N GLY A 269 6.49 3.16 -26.31
CA GLY A 269 7.63 4.05 -26.13
C GLY A 269 8.97 3.31 -26.05
N VAL A 270 9.00 2.16 -25.38
CA VAL A 270 10.18 1.28 -25.26
C VAL A 270 10.61 0.77 -26.64
N GLU A 271 9.66 0.36 -27.49
CA GLU A 271 9.94 -0.09 -28.86
C GLU A 271 10.46 1.05 -29.76
N ARG A 272 10.00 2.28 -29.53
CA ARG A 272 10.42 3.47 -30.31
C ARG A 272 11.76 4.05 -29.86
N ASN A 273 12.25 3.69 -28.67
CA ASN A 273 13.52 4.21 -28.16
C ASN A 273 14.69 3.69 -29.01
N PRO A 274 15.53 4.55 -29.64
CA PRO A 274 16.58 4.12 -30.56
C PRO A 274 17.60 3.14 -29.96
N LEU A 275 17.95 3.30 -28.68
CA LEU A 275 18.92 2.43 -27.99
C LEU A 275 18.34 1.03 -27.76
N VAL A 276 17.08 0.97 -27.33
CA VAL A 276 16.40 -0.29 -27.02
C VAL A 276 15.93 -0.99 -28.30
N ALA A 277 15.51 -0.23 -29.31
CA ALA A 277 15.13 -0.75 -30.62
C ALA A 277 16.28 -1.54 -31.27
N GLU A 278 17.52 -1.06 -31.14
CA GLU A 278 18.69 -1.79 -31.65
C GLU A 278 18.94 -3.10 -30.88
N VAL A 279 18.72 -3.11 -29.56
CA VAL A 279 18.77 -4.33 -28.76
C VAL A 279 17.71 -5.34 -29.20
N PHE A 280 16.48 -4.90 -29.48
CA PHE A 280 15.43 -5.79 -29.99
C PHE A 280 15.69 -6.32 -31.39
N ARG A 281 16.50 -5.64 -32.22
CA ARG A 281 16.91 -6.14 -33.54
C ARG A 281 18.04 -7.16 -33.45
N THR A 282 18.99 -6.93 -32.53
CA THR A 282 20.23 -7.70 -32.45
C THR A 282 20.14 -8.90 -31.49
N ASN A 283 19.26 -8.85 -30.50
CA ASN A 283 19.14 -9.88 -29.46
C ASN A 283 17.76 -10.59 -29.52
N ALA A 284 17.79 -11.86 -29.92
CA ALA A 284 16.60 -12.70 -30.07
C ALA A 284 15.84 -12.92 -28.73
N THR A 285 16.55 -12.99 -27.61
CA THR A 285 15.93 -13.17 -26.28
C THR A 285 15.10 -11.96 -25.89
N ASN A 286 15.66 -10.75 -26.01
CA ASN A 286 14.92 -9.52 -25.73
C ASN A 286 13.75 -9.32 -26.70
N ARG A 287 13.91 -9.76 -27.96
CA ARG A 287 12.81 -9.77 -28.93
C ARG A 287 11.68 -10.70 -28.50
N ALA A 288 12.00 -11.90 -28.03
CA ALA A 288 11.02 -12.85 -27.52
C ALA A 288 10.27 -12.29 -26.30
N LEU A 289 10.96 -11.60 -25.38
CA LEU A 289 10.33 -10.93 -24.23
C LEU A 289 9.34 -9.83 -24.65
N LEU A 290 9.68 -9.04 -25.68
CA LEU A 290 8.77 -8.04 -26.23
C LEU A 290 7.54 -8.69 -26.89
N ASP A 291 7.74 -9.76 -27.66
CA ASP A 291 6.66 -10.48 -28.31
C ASP A 291 5.76 -11.19 -27.27
N GLU A 292 6.32 -11.73 -26.19
CA GLU A 292 5.59 -12.27 -25.02
C GLU A 292 4.76 -11.17 -24.34
N ALA A 293 5.34 -9.99 -24.10
CA ALA A 293 4.61 -8.86 -23.52
C ALA A 293 3.43 -8.43 -24.40
N LYS A 294 3.61 -8.37 -25.72
CA LYS A 294 2.53 -8.06 -26.67
C LYS A 294 1.44 -9.13 -26.69
N GLN A 295 1.82 -10.40 -26.67
CA GLN A 295 0.87 -11.52 -26.58
C GLN A 295 0.11 -11.50 -25.26
N TYR A 296 0.78 -11.21 -24.14
CA TYR A 296 0.14 -11.08 -22.84
C TYR A 296 -0.92 -9.98 -22.83
N HIS A 297 -0.59 -8.78 -23.34
CA HIS A 297 -1.57 -7.69 -23.44
C HIS A 297 -2.75 -8.05 -24.35
N LYS A 298 -2.50 -8.75 -25.46
CA LYS A 298 -3.56 -9.23 -26.36
C LYS A 298 -4.42 -10.31 -25.70
N LYS A 299 -3.81 -11.29 -25.04
CA LYS A 299 -4.52 -12.35 -24.31
C LYS A 299 -5.30 -11.78 -23.14
N MET A 300 -4.74 -10.84 -22.38
CA MET A 300 -5.43 -10.14 -21.31
C MET A 300 -6.67 -9.42 -21.86
N GLN A 301 -6.57 -8.78 -23.02
CA GLN A 301 -7.74 -8.21 -23.71
C GLN A 301 -8.76 -9.29 -24.10
N GLU A 302 -8.33 -10.42 -24.64
CA GLU A 302 -9.19 -11.55 -25.04
C GLU A 302 -9.86 -12.25 -23.83
N ASP A 303 -9.15 -12.45 -22.72
CA ASP A 303 -9.64 -13.06 -21.48
C ASP A 303 -10.62 -12.13 -20.78
N ILE A 304 -10.40 -10.80 -20.77
CA ILE A 304 -11.38 -9.82 -20.29
C ILE A 304 -12.66 -9.91 -21.13
N LEU A 305 -12.54 -10.02 -22.46
CA LEU A 305 -13.68 -10.20 -23.36
C LEU A 305 -14.37 -11.54 -23.18
N ARG A 306 -13.63 -12.62 -22.90
CA ARG A 306 -14.15 -13.96 -22.66
C ARG A 306 -14.85 -14.07 -21.31
N ALA A 307 -14.27 -13.52 -20.24
CA ALA A 307 -14.89 -13.46 -18.92
C ALA A 307 -16.20 -12.67 -18.97
N ALA A 308 -16.27 -11.60 -19.79
CA ALA A 308 -17.52 -10.90 -20.04
C ALA A 308 -18.58 -11.81 -20.73
N ARG A 309 -18.18 -12.65 -21.69
CA ARG A 309 -19.08 -13.61 -22.40
C ARG A 309 -19.46 -14.83 -21.55
N GLU A 310 -18.57 -15.32 -20.69
CA GLU A 310 -18.86 -16.44 -19.79
C GLU A 310 -19.76 -15.99 -18.64
N ALA A 311 -19.56 -14.78 -18.11
CA ALA A 311 -20.50 -14.15 -17.20
C ALA A 311 -21.89 -13.98 -17.85
N GLU A 312 -21.93 -13.65 -19.14
CA GLU A 312 -23.15 -13.61 -19.96
C GLU A 312 -23.81 -15.01 -20.09
N ALA A 313 -23.05 -16.07 -20.38
CA ALA A 313 -23.58 -17.43 -20.53
C ALA A 313 -24.06 -18.06 -19.20
N VAL A 314 -23.37 -17.80 -18.09
CA VAL A 314 -23.78 -18.26 -16.74
C VAL A 314 -25.03 -17.52 -16.26
N ALA A 315 -25.20 -16.26 -16.65
CA ALA A 315 -26.43 -15.53 -16.40
C ALA A 315 -27.61 -16.13 -17.19
N VAL A 316 -27.38 -16.60 -18.43
CA VAL A 316 -28.40 -17.26 -19.25
C VAL A 316 -28.80 -18.63 -18.70
N SER A 317 -27.85 -19.47 -18.27
CA SER A 317 -28.17 -20.81 -17.72
C SER A 317 -28.90 -20.73 -16.36
N ASN A 318 -28.57 -19.73 -15.53
CA ASN A 318 -29.30 -19.47 -14.29
C ASN A 318 -30.71 -18.92 -14.54
N ALA A 319 -30.96 -18.28 -15.68
CA ALA A 319 -32.30 -17.83 -16.09
C ALA A 319 -33.17 -18.99 -16.61
N GLU A 320 -32.58 -19.98 -17.28
CA GLU A 320 -33.30 -21.16 -17.79
C GLU A 320 -33.67 -22.16 -16.68
N GLY A 321 -32.83 -22.30 -15.65
CA GLY A 321 -33.11 -23.15 -14.48
C GLY A 321 -34.25 -22.66 -13.57
N ALA A 322 -34.54 -21.35 -13.59
CA ALA A 322 -35.65 -20.75 -12.84
C ALA A 322 -37.00 -20.75 -13.60
N GLY A 323 -37.01 -21.23 -14.85
CA GLY A 323 -38.16 -21.12 -15.77
C GLY A 323 -39.21 -22.23 -15.72
N THR A 324 -39.13 -23.20 -14.80
CA THR A 324 -40.09 -24.32 -14.76
C THR A 324 -40.64 -24.62 -13.37
N GLN A 325 -41.28 -23.64 -12.74
CA GLN A 325 -42.33 -23.85 -11.74
C GLN A 325 -43.09 -22.54 -11.55
N ASP A 326 -44.25 -22.41 -12.20
CA ASP A 326 -45.46 -21.70 -11.72
C ASP A 326 -46.33 -21.22 -12.88
N ALA A 327 -47.27 -22.08 -13.27
CA ALA A 327 -48.49 -21.66 -13.94
C ALA A 327 -49.66 -22.50 -13.43
N ALA A 328 -50.29 -22.05 -12.34
CA ALA A 328 -51.75 -22.02 -12.14
C ALA A 328 -52.11 -21.76 -10.68
N ALA A 329 -52.68 -20.59 -10.38
CA ALA A 329 -53.54 -20.43 -9.22
C ALA A 329 -54.69 -19.47 -9.54
N GLY A 330 -55.91 -20.00 -9.42
CA GLY A 330 -57.16 -19.25 -9.42
C GLY A 330 -58.17 -19.89 -8.47
N SER A 331 -58.33 -19.27 -7.28
CA SER A 331 -59.58 -19.10 -6.54
C SER A 331 -60.32 -20.32 -5.93
N SER A 332 -60.26 -20.50 -4.59
CA SER A 332 -61.26 -20.04 -3.59
C SER A 332 -61.36 -20.91 -2.33
N ALA A 333 -61.57 -20.25 -1.18
CA ALA A 333 -62.25 -20.66 0.07
C ALA A 333 -61.69 -21.83 0.94
N ALA A 334 -61.47 -21.51 2.23
CA ALA A 334 -61.18 -22.44 3.33
C ALA A 334 -62.47 -23.08 3.90
N PRO A 335 -62.46 -24.18 4.71
CA PRO A 335 -61.77 -24.27 6.01
C PRO A 335 -61.09 -25.64 6.34
N ALA A 336 -60.26 -25.63 7.39
CA ALA A 336 -59.57 -26.78 8.04
C ALA A 336 -60.56 -27.67 8.86
N PRO A 337 -60.19 -28.82 9.50
CA PRO A 337 -58.84 -29.37 9.73
C PRO A 337 -58.69 -30.92 9.58
N ALA A 338 -57.46 -31.43 9.45
CA ALA A 338 -57.07 -32.76 9.93
C ALA A 338 -55.54 -32.91 9.98
N SER A 339 -55.09 -33.42 11.13
CA SER A 339 -53.74 -33.81 11.50
C SER A 339 -53.15 -34.87 10.55
N LEU A 340 -51.83 -34.83 10.29
CA LEU A 340 -50.92 -35.99 10.33
C LEU A 340 -49.49 -35.57 9.92
N GLU A 341 -48.58 -35.84 10.86
CA GLU A 341 -47.21 -36.32 10.70
C GLU A 341 -46.10 -35.45 10.09
N VAL A 342 -45.05 -35.39 10.91
CA VAL A 342 -43.75 -34.77 10.76
C VAL A 342 -42.79 -35.79 10.17
N GLU A 343 -42.03 -35.42 9.14
CA GLU A 343 -40.72 -36.00 8.80
C GLU A 343 -39.81 -34.84 8.30
N PRO A 344 -38.50 -34.82 8.63
CA PRO A 344 -37.68 -33.63 8.55
C PRO A 344 -37.04 -33.47 7.17
N ALA A 345 -37.17 -32.28 6.57
CA ALA A 345 -36.38 -31.90 5.40
C ALA A 345 -34.92 -31.63 5.83
N ALA A 346 -34.02 -32.36 5.18
CA ALA A 346 -32.59 -32.39 5.41
C ALA A 346 -31.92 -31.00 5.40
N GLU A 347 -30.95 -30.84 6.29
CA GLU A 347 -30.01 -29.73 6.35
C GLU A 347 -29.36 -29.46 4.98
N ALA A 348 -29.71 -28.35 4.35
CA ALA A 348 -28.88 -27.78 3.28
C ALA A 348 -27.67 -27.11 3.94
N GLN A 349 -26.51 -27.77 3.84
CA GLN A 349 -25.21 -27.22 4.23
C GLN A 349 -24.97 -25.87 3.54
N PRO A 350 -24.30 -24.89 4.20
CA PRO A 350 -23.97 -23.63 3.59
C PRO A 350 -22.99 -23.88 2.43
N HIS A 351 -23.43 -23.61 1.21
CA HIS A 351 -22.56 -23.58 0.04
C HIS A 351 -21.39 -22.63 0.31
N GLN A 352 -20.19 -23.20 0.28
CA GLN A 352 -18.93 -22.45 0.29
C GLN A 352 -18.98 -21.33 -0.77
N PRO A 353 -18.44 -20.14 -0.48
CA PRO A 353 -18.33 -19.10 -1.48
C PRO A 353 -17.53 -19.66 -2.67
N LEU A 354 -18.12 -19.60 -3.87
CA LEU A 354 -17.43 -19.85 -5.12
C LEU A 354 -16.17 -18.98 -5.12
N ALA A 355 -15.02 -19.64 -4.97
CA ALA A 355 -13.72 -19.01 -5.11
C ALA A 355 -13.72 -18.26 -6.45
N ALA A 356 -13.32 -16.98 -6.41
CA ALA A 356 -12.89 -16.27 -7.61
C ALA A 356 -11.99 -17.22 -8.41
N PRO A 357 -12.10 -17.27 -9.75
CA PRO A 357 -11.23 -18.13 -10.54
C PRO A 357 -9.81 -17.77 -10.12
N LEU A 358 -9.13 -18.74 -9.48
CA LEU A 358 -7.72 -18.63 -9.20
C LEU A 358 -7.09 -18.47 -10.57
N LEU A 359 -6.78 -17.24 -10.94
CA LEU A 359 -5.78 -16.95 -11.94
C LEU A 359 -4.61 -17.83 -11.53
N GLN A 360 -4.33 -18.86 -12.34
CA GLN A 360 -3.15 -19.69 -12.11
C GLN A 360 -1.98 -18.72 -11.93
N GLU A 361 -1.29 -18.86 -10.80
CA GLU A 361 -0.03 -18.18 -10.52
C GLU A 361 0.78 -18.12 -11.82
N PRO A 362 1.12 -16.94 -12.33
CA PRO A 362 1.84 -16.84 -13.57
C PRO A 362 3.14 -17.66 -13.47
N SER A 363 3.23 -18.71 -14.28
CA SER A 363 4.33 -19.67 -14.24
C SER A 363 5.66 -19.07 -14.72
N SER A 364 5.65 -17.86 -15.30
CA SER A 364 6.85 -17.13 -15.73
C SER A 364 7.08 -15.87 -14.88
N ARG A 365 8.35 -15.65 -14.51
CA ARG A 365 8.84 -14.49 -13.76
C ARG A 365 8.41 -13.14 -14.36
N ALA A 366 8.30 -13.07 -15.68
CA ALA A 366 7.90 -11.86 -16.42
C ALA A 366 6.46 -11.39 -16.08
N MET A 367 5.65 -12.26 -15.46
CA MET A 367 4.24 -12.01 -15.17
C MET A 367 3.94 -11.87 -13.66
N ARG A 368 4.95 -12.01 -12.78
CA ARG A 368 4.77 -11.71 -11.35
C ARG A 368 4.70 -10.19 -11.13
N GLN A 369 3.78 -9.72 -10.31
CA GLN A 369 3.72 -8.30 -9.94
C GLN A 369 4.75 -7.98 -8.84
N ARG A 370 5.42 -6.84 -8.95
CA ARG A 370 6.23 -6.30 -7.84
C ARG A 370 5.31 -5.67 -6.78
N PRO A 371 5.73 -5.59 -5.51
CA PRO A 371 5.01 -4.82 -4.50
C PRO A 371 4.83 -3.39 -4.99
N GLN A 372 3.59 -2.99 -5.25
CA GLN A 372 3.32 -1.59 -5.53
C GLN A 372 3.48 -0.78 -4.24
N ARG A 373 4.05 0.44 -4.28
CA ARG A 373 4.17 1.24 -3.05
C ARG A 373 2.82 1.74 -2.52
N VAL A 374 1.72 1.40 -3.20
CA VAL A 374 0.37 2.00 -3.10
C VAL A 374 0.05 2.34 -1.65
N GLY A 375 0.35 3.59 -1.30
CA GLY A 375 -0.51 4.33 -0.41
C GLY A 375 -1.71 4.73 -1.24
N LYS A 376 -2.91 4.47 -0.72
CA LYS A 376 -4.09 5.16 -1.26
C LYS A 376 -3.89 6.66 -1.02
N ALA A 377 -4.29 7.48 -1.97
CA ALA A 377 -4.16 8.92 -1.89
C ALA A 377 -5.46 9.57 -2.33
N LEU A 378 -5.81 10.70 -1.70
CA LEU A 378 -7.02 11.42 -2.09
C LEU A 378 -6.67 12.54 -3.05
N PHE A 379 -7.37 12.61 -4.18
CA PHE A 379 -7.22 13.69 -5.14
C PHE A 379 -8.42 14.62 -5.05
N ALA A 380 -8.13 15.89 -4.77
CA ALA A 380 -9.08 16.97 -4.83
C ALA A 380 -9.03 17.60 -6.23
N LEU A 381 -10.16 17.64 -6.95
CA LEU A 381 -10.21 18.08 -8.34
C LEU A 381 -11.09 19.32 -8.52
N GLY A 382 -10.46 20.42 -8.96
CA GLY A 382 -11.12 21.69 -9.29
C GLY A 382 -11.98 22.30 -8.18
N GLY A 383 -13.12 22.87 -8.58
CA GLY A 383 -14.05 23.57 -7.69
C GLY A 383 -13.85 25.09 -7.67
N ARG A 384 -14.79 25.83 -7.08
CA ARG A 384 -14.71 27.30 -6.97
C ARG A 384 -13.89 27.69 -5.73
N PRO A 385 -12.93 28.62 -5.83
CA PRO A 385 -12.59 29.46 -6.99
C PRO A 385 -11.57 28.87 -7.98
N ALA A 386 -10.89 27.77 -7.67
CA ALA A 386 -9.75 27.24 -8.45
C ALA A 386 -10.14 26.11 -9.45
N TRP A 387 -10.76 26.47 -10.57
CA TRP A 387 -11.41 25.53 -11.51
C TRP A 387 -10.52 24.53 -12.28
N THR A 388 -9.19 24.64 -12.24
CA THR A 388 -8.26 23.67 -12.87
C THR A 388 -7.36 22.92 -11.88
N ARG A 389 -7.25 23.39 -10.63
CA ARG A 389 -6.24 22.87 -9.70
C ARG A 389 -6.53 21.46 -9.22
N VAL A 390 -5.45 20.71 -8.99
CA VAL A 390 -5.48 19.38 -8.38
C VAL A 390 -4.55 19.38 -7.18
N GLU A 391 -5.03 18.84 -6.06
CA GLU A 391 -4.21 18.59 -4.88
C GLU A 391 -4.32 17.11 -4.51
N LYS A 392 -3.20 16.47 -4.22
CA LYS A 392 -3.07 15.10 -3.72
C LYS A 392 -2.84 15.14 -2.22
N TYR A 393 -3.60 14.36 -1.47
CA TYR A 393 -3.36 14.10 -0.05
C TYR A 393 -2.68 12.75 0.11
N GLU A 394 -1.54 12.75 0.78
CA GLU A 394 -0.79 11.54 1.12
C GLU A 394 -0.98 11.24 2.62
N PRO A 395 -1.67 10.14 2.98
CA PRO A 395 -1.96 9.82 4.37
C PRO A 395 -0.70 9.55 5.19
N LYS A 396 0.31 8.92 4.58
CA LYS A 396 1.58 8.56 5.24
C LYS A 396 2.30 9.79 5.79
N ASP A 397 2.29 10.87 5.02
CA ASP A 397 2.99 12.12 5.35
C ASP A 397 2.05 13.20 5.93
N ASN A 398 0.75 12.90 5.99
CA ASN A 398 -0.32 13.85 6.34
C ASN A 398 -0.17 15.19 5.61
N LYS A 399 0.07 15.14 4.30
CA LYS A 399 0.45 16.31 3.49
C LYS A 399 -0.37 16.44 2.22
N TRP A 400 -0.71 17.69 1.89
CA TRP A 400 -1.31 18.06 0.60
C TRP A 400 -0.27 18.62 -0.36
N THR A 401 -0.19 18.06 -1.56
CA THR A 401 0.75 18.45 -2.62
C THR A 401 -0.03 18.89 -3.87
N GLU A 402 0.37 20.00 -4.48
CA GLU A 402 -0.21 20.46 -5.75
C GLU A 402 0.28 19.59 -6.91
N MET A 403 -0.64 19.16 -7.77
CA MET A 403 -0.38 18.33 -8.94
C MET A 403 -0.65 19.10 -10.24
N LEU A 404 -0.33 18.52 -11.40
CA LEU A 404 -0.58 19.17 -12.68
C LEU A 404 -2.06 19.55 -12.83
N PRO A 405 -2.38 20.81 -13.19
CA PRO A 405 -3.77 21.26 -13.32
C PRO A 405 -4.46 20.62 -14.53
N MET A 406 -5.78 20.43 -14.43
CA MET A 406 -6.64 20.04 -15.55
C MET A 406 -6.47 20.99 -16.74
N LYS A 407 -6.53 20.48 -17.97
CA LYS A 407 -6.43 21.32 -19.18
C LYS A 407 -7.68 22.16 -19.36
N GLN A 408 -8.85 21.59 -19.08
CA GLN A 408 -10.12 22.30 -19.16
C GLN A 408 -10.55 22.83 -17.80
N GLN A 409 -10.67 24.15 -17.71
CA GLN A 409 -11.24 24.84 -16.57
C GLN A 409 -12.73 24.49 -16.41
N ARG A 410 -13.11 23.94 -15.25
CA ARG A 410 -14.48 23.44 -15.02
C ARG A 410 -14.92 23.40 -13.55
N MET A 411 -16.22 23.51 -13.32
CA MET A 411 -16.86 23.19 -12.02
C MET A 411 -18.10 22.31 -12.20
N ARG A 412 -18.56 21.67 -11.13
CA ARG A 412 -19.73 20.75 -11.17
C ARG A 412 -19.57 19.64 -12.23
N HIS A 413 -18.32 19.26 -12.51
CA HIS A 413 -17.99 18.04 -13.24
C HIS A 413 -18.30 16.84 -12.34
N GLY A 414 -18.24 15.63 -12.89
CA GLY A 414 -18.12 14.41 -12.10
C GLY A 414 -16.72 13.82 -12.27
N SER A 415 -16.27 13.05 -11.29
CA SER A 415 -15.02 12.30 -11.34
C SER A 415 -15.24 10.83 -11.00
N ALA A 416 -14.32 9.99 -11.45
CA ALA A 416 -14.27 8.57 -11.12
C ALA A 416 -12.86 8.02 -11.31
N THR A 417 -12.55 6.92 -10.61
CA THR A 417 -11.27 6.21 -10.74
C THR A 417 -11.48 4.88 -11.47
N ILE A 418 -10.67 4.58 -12.49
CA ILE A 418 -10.63 3.27 -13.15
C ILE A 418 -9.16 2.87 -13.31
N GLY A 419 -8.76 1.75 -12.71
CA GLY A 419 -7.39 1.22 -12.84
C GLY A 419 -6.29 2.19 -12.39
N GLY A 420 -6.52 2.94 -11.30
CA GLY A 420 -5.57 3.95 -10.79
C GLY A 420 -5.51 5.25 -11.60
N LEU A 421 -6.32 5.38 -12.66
CA LEU A 421 -6.44 6.60 -13.46
C LEU A 421 -7.69 7.37 -13.07
N ILE A 422 -7.60 8.71 -13.09
CA ILE A 422 -8.67 9.60 -12.68
C ILE A 422 -9.35 10.17 -13.93
N TYR A 423 -10.65 10.00 -14.04
CA TYR A 423 -11.47 10.49 -15.14
C TYR A 423 -12.30 11.67 -14.67
N VAL A 424 -12.28 12.77 -15.45
CA VAL A 424 -13.05 13.98 -15.17
C VAL A 424 -13.99 14.27 -16.33
N VAL A 425 -15.29 14.29 -16.03
CA VAL A 425 -16.35 14.28 -17.04
C VAL A 425 -17.25 15.52 -16.91
N GLY A 426 -17.43 16.21 -18.03
CA GLY A 426 -18.37 17.31 -18.18
C GLY A 426 -18.09 18.48 -17.23
N GLY A 427 -19.15 19.05 -16.67
CA GLY A 427 -19.11 20.25 -15.83
C GLY A 427 -19.58 21.48 -16.58
N LYS A 428 -19.21 22.66 -16.07
CA LYS A 428 -19.40 23.93 -16.77
C LYS A 428 -18.16 24.81 -16.72
N ASP A 429 -17.96 25.60 -17.75
CA ASP A 429 -16.88 26.59 -17.84
C ASP A 429 -17.22 27.90 -17.08
N GLU A 430 -16.31 28.88 -17.20
CA GLU A 430 -16.46 30.22 -16.64
C GLU A 430 -17.72 30.96 -17.12
N LYS A 431 -18.03 30.80 -18.41
CA LYS A 431 -19.18 31.43 -19.07
C LYS A 431 -20.49 30.75 -18.69
N GLY A 432 -20.43 29.66 -17.92
CA GLY A 432 -21.57 28.89 -17.47
C GLY A 432 -22.04 27.84 -18.46
N ARG A 433 -21.31 27.63 -19.56
CA ARG A 433 -21.62 26.63 -20.60
C ARG A 433 -21.28 25.24 -20.11
N ALA A 434 -22.17 24.30 -20.33
CA ALA A 434 -22.05 22.89 -20.04
C ALA A 434 -21.00 22.29 -20.98
N LEU A 435 -20.22 21.37 -20.45
CA LEU A 435 -19.13 20.74 -21.17
C LEU A 435 -19.48 19.29 -21.47
N SER A 436 -19.12 18.83 -22.67
CA SER A 436 -19.05 17.41 -23.03
C SER A 436 -17.64 16.82 -22.84
N HIS A 437 -16.68 17.66 -22.48
CA HIS A 437 -15.25 17.32 -22.39
C HIS A 437 -14.98 16.25 -21.33
N VAL A 438 -14.07 15.34 -21.68
CA VAL A 438 -13.61 14.25 -20.83
C VAL A 438 -12.10 14.30 -20.80
N GLU A 439 -11.52 14.33 -19.62
CA GLU A 439 -10.08 14.28 -19.42
C GLU A 439 -9.72 13.11 -18.51
N ARG A 440 -8.59 12.47 -18.77
CA ARG A 440 -8.01 11.43 -17.94
C ARG A 440 -6.68 11.90 -17.40
N TYR A 441 -6.45 11.69 -16.12
CA TYR A 441 -5.21 12.00 -15.43
C TYR A 441 -4.55 10.70 -14.98
N ASN A 442 -3.25 10.60 -15.23
CA ASN A 442 -2.40 9.57 -14.66
C ASN A 442 -1.60 10.16 -13.50
N PRO A 443 -1.95 9.84 -12.24
CA PRO A 443 -1.24 10.37 -11.08
C PRO A 443 0.23 9.95 -10.98
N HIS A 444 0.59 8.81 -11.58
CA HIS A 444 1.96 8.29 -11.53
C HIS A 444 2.91 9.08 -12.44
N MET A 445 2.38 9.55 -13.58
CA MET A 445 3.14 10.32 -14.57
C MET A 445 2.89 11.83 -14.47
N ASP A 446 1.98 12.25 -13.60
CA ASP A 446 1.47 13.62 -13.49
C ASP A 446 1.06 14.23 -14.84
N VAL A 447 0.32 13.47 -15.66
CA VAL A 447 -0.05 13.89 -17.03
C VAL A 447 -1.55 13.78 -17.29
N TRP A 448 -2.07 14.77 -18.02
CA TRP A 448 -3.44 14.82 -18.49
C TRP A 448 -3.56 14.44 -19.97
N GLU A 449 -4.62 13.71 -20.30
CA GLU A 449 -5.00 13.31 -21.66
C GLU A 449 -6.45 13.68 -21.94
N ASN A 450 -6.72 14.18 -23.14
CA ASN A 450 -8.09 14.43 -23.59
C ASN A 450 -8.67 13.15 -24.16
N LEU A 451 -9.86 12.77 -23.71
CA LEU A 451 -10.60 11.62 -24.22
C LEU A 451 -11.74 12.08 -25.14
N PRO A 452 -12.31 11.16 -25.95
CA PRO A 452 -13.48 11.45 -26.77
C PRO A 452 -14.59 12.09 -25.92
N PRO A 453 -15.23 13.17 -26.40
CA PRO A 453 -16.26 13.87 -25.64
C PRO A 453 -17.56 13.06 -25.59
N MET A 454 -18.38 13.31 -24.57
CA MET A 454 -19.78 12.85 -24.54
C MET A 454 -20.56 13.41 -25.73
N LYS A 455 -21.61 12.72 -26.16
CA LYS A 455 -22.52 13.22 -27.19
C LYS A 455 -23.30 14.44 -26.69
N THR A 456 -23.69 14.44 -25.42
CA THR A 456 -24.43 15.55 -24.79
C THR A 456 -23.56 16.25 -23.75
N ALA A 457 -23.53 17.59 -23.78
CA ALA A 457 -22.86 18.39 -22.76
C ALA A 457 -23.67 18.44 -21.45
N ARG A 458 -23.00 18.28 -20.29
CA ARG A 458 -23.65 18.09 -18.99
C ARG A 458 -22.96 18.86 -17.87
N THR A 459 -23.69 19.71 -17.15
CA THR A 459 -23.22 20.32 -15.89
C THR A 459 -23.99 19.78 -14.67
N GLY A 460 -23.29 19.53 -13.57
CA GLY A 460 -23.86 18.82 -12.42
C GLY A 460 -24.21 17.38 -12.78
N VAL A 461 -23.39 16.76 -13.63
CA VAL A 461 -23.48 15.37 -14.05
C VAL A 461 -23.12 14.46 -12.87
N GLY A 462 -23.81 13.33 -12.75
CA GLY A 462 -23.39 12.24 -11.86
C GLY A 462 -22.49 11.28 -12.63
N VAL A 463 -21.36 10.89 -12.05
CA VAL A 463 -20.41 9.98 -12.68
C VAL A 463 -20.17 8.80 -11.75
N GLY A 464 -20.20 7.59 -12.29
CA GLY A 464 -19.90 6.36 -11.57
C GLY A 464 -19.24 5.33 -12.46
N VAL A 465 -18.66 4.30 -11.85
CA VAL A 465 -17.97 3.21 -12.55
C VAL A 465 -18.72 1.92 -12.30
N LEU A 466 -19.05 1.20 -13.37
CA LEU A 466 -19.66 -0.11 -13.27
C LEU A 466 -19.06 -1.03 -14.34
N SER A 467 -18.60 -2.21 -13.93
CA SER A 467 -17.97 -3.21 -14.81
C SER A 467 -16.84 -2.63 -15.69
N GLY A 468 -15.99 -1.77 -15.09
CA GLY A 468 -14.88 -1.12 -15.80
C GLY A 468 -15.28 -0.04 -16.80
N MET A 469 -16.56 0.31 -16.91
CA MET A 469 -17.06 1.37 -17.76
C MET A 469 -17.45 2.60 -16.95
N LEU A 470 -17.30 3.78 -17.57
CA LEU A 470 -17.59 5.07 -16.97
C LEU A 470 -19.00 5.52 -17.37
N TYR A 471 -19.89 5.77 -16.41
CA TYR A 471 -21.27 6.18 -16.69
C TYR A 471 -21.47 7.66 -16.35
N ALA A 472 -21.92 8.43 -17.33
CA ALA A 472 -22.33 9.82 -17.20
C ALA A 472 -23.87 9.92 -17.15
N VAL A 473 -24.41 10.23 -15.98
CA VAL A 473 -25.83 10.14 -15.68
C VAL A 473 -26.42 11.54 -15.45
N GLY A 474 -27.50 11.86 -16.17
CA GLY A 474 -28.28 13.07 -15.99
C GLY A 474 -27.47 14.37 -16.18
N GLY A 475 -27.73 15.36 -15.33
CA GLY A 475 -27.12 16.69 -15.40
C GLY A 475 -28.06 17.74 -16.02
N ARG A 476 -27.52 18.94 -16.28
CA ARG A 476 -28.24 20.02 -16.95
C ARG A 476 -27.54 20.37 -18.25
N HIS A 477 -28.32 20.55 -19.31
CA HIS A 477 -27.86 21.04 -20.61
C HIS A 477 -27.81 22.58 -20.63
N ASP A 478 -27.15 23.16 -21.63
CA ASP A 478 -27.04 24.62 -21.79
C ASP A 478 -28.35 25.33 -22.05
N SER A 479 -29.29 24.65 -22.68
CA SER A 479 -30.66 25.14 -22.84
C SER A 479 -31.44 25.25 -21.52
N GLY A 480 -30.86 24.80 -20.40
CA GLY A 480 -31.47 24.88 -19.07
C GLY A 480 -32.23 23.62 -18.63
N TYR A 481 -32.61 22.76 -19.57
CA TYR A 481 -33.30 21.48 -19.29
C TYR A 481 -32.41 20.50 -18.55
N ARG A 482 -33.01 19.69 -17.67
CA ARG A 482 -32.30 18.58 -17.04
C ARG A 482 -32.46 17.32 -17.86
N LEU A 483 -31.44 16.49 -17.78
CA LEU A 483 -31.33 15.29 -18.58
C LEU A 483 -31.74 14.09 -17.73
N LYS A 484 -32.51 13.19 -18.34
CA LYS A 484 -32.69 11.81 -17.85
C LYS A 484 -31.78 10.80 -18.55
N THR A 485 -31.11 11.24 -19.61
CA THR A 485 -30.28 10.39 -20.47
C THR A 485 -29.00 9.98 -19.77
N VAL A 486 -28.52 8.80 -20.14
CA VAL A 486 -27.30 8.19 -19.62
C VAL A 486 -26.42 7.83 -20.79
N GLU A 487 -25.14 8.13 -20.66
CA GLU A 487 -24.11 7.71 -21.61
C GLU A 487 -23.06 6.92 -20.84
N CYS A 488 -22.56 5.82 -21.41
CA CYS A 488 -21.41 5.12 -20.84
C CYS A 488 -20.24 5.09 -21.81
N PHE A 489 -19.05 5.14 -21.26
CA PHE A 489 -17.80 5.17 -21.98
C PHE A 489 -17.03 3.90 -21.66
N ASN A 490 -16.73 3.16 -22.72
CA ASN A 490 -15.89 1.99 -22.63
C ASN A 490 -14.42 2.43 -22.80
N VAL A 491 -13.65 2.28 -21.73
CA VAL A 491 -12.24 2.69 -21.69
C VAL A 491 -11.35 1.87 -22.63
N GLN A 492 -11.75 0.65 -22.99
CA GLN A 492 -11.00 -0.23 -23.89
C GLN A 492 -11.22 0.14 -25.35
N THR A 493 -12.47 0.40 -25.74
CA THR A 493 -12.79 0.78 -27.13
C THR A 493 -12.66 2.28 -27.38
N ASN A 494 -12.50 3.07 -26.32
CA ASN A 494 -12.43 4.52 -26.36
C ASN A 494 -13.68 5.15 -27.01
N GLN A 495 -14.87 4.59 -26.72
CA GLN A 495 -16.13 5.01 -27.34
C GLN A 495 -17.26 5.23 -26.33
N TRP A 496 -18.10 6.22 -26.63
CA TRP A 496 -19.34 6.52 -25.90
C TRP A 496 -20.54 5.83 -26.53
N GLN A 497 -21.33 5.16 -25.70
CA GLN A 497 -22.61 4.56 -26.06
C GLN A 497 -23.74 5.14 -25.21
N THR A 498 -24.95 5.09 -25.75
CA THR A 498 -26.15 5.58 -25.05
C THR A 498 -26.77 4.42 -24.28
N CYS A 499 -27.13 4.67 -23.02
CA CYS A 499 -27.75 3.68 -22.14
C CYS A 499 -29.22 4.02 -21.89
N PRO A 500 -29.99 3.06 -21.35
CA PRO A 500 -31.34 3.30 -20.86
C PRO A 500 -31.42 4.53 -19.97
N SER A 501 -32.42 5.37 -20.24
CA SER A 501 -32.64 6.61 -19.49
C SER A 501 -33.31 6.35 -18.15
N MET A 502 -33.01 7.20 -17.16
CA MET A 502 -33.71 7.22 -15.87
C MET A 502 -35.21 7.52 -16.05
N SER A 503 -36.02 7.19 -15.03
CA SER A 503 -37.46 7.49 -15.04
C SER A 503 -37.76 8.99 -15.09
N MET A 504 -36.92 9.82 -14.46
CA MET A 504 -37.10 11.27 -14.38
C MET A 504 -35.80 12.06 -14.65
N PRO A 505 -35.90 13.29 -15.18
CA PRO A 505 -34.74 14.16 -15.40
C PRO A 505 -34.22 14.72 -14.08
N ARG A 506 -32.90 14.66 -13.90
CA ARG A 506 -32.22 15.04 -12.65
C ARG A 506 -30.93 15.78 -12.96
N GLY A 507 -30.62 16.84 -12.21
CA GLY A 507 -29.33 17.53 -12.27
C GLY A 507 -28.74 17.76 -10.87
N ALA A 508 -27.41 17.89 -10.77
CA ALA A 508 -26.71 17.96 -9.48
C ALA A 508 -27.02 16.77 -8.55
N LEU A 509 -27.23 15.61 -9.18
CA LEU A 509 -27.36 14.29 -8.58
C LEU A 509 -25.99 13.72 -8.18
N ARG A 510 -26.01 12.56 -7.52
CA ARG A 510 -24.83 11.73 -7.30
C ARG A 510 -25.07 10.31 -7.76
N VAL A 511 -23.97 9.67 -8.15
CA VAL A 511 -23.94 8.30 -8.65
C VAL A 511 -22.87 7.55 -7.87
N ALA A 512 -23.18 6.32 -7.46
CA ALA A 512 -22.22 5.40 -6.87
C ALA A 512 -22.55 3.98 -7.34
N SER A 513 -21.55 3.10 -7.38
CA SER A 513 -21.74 1.69 -7.70
C SER A 513 -21.65 0.83 -6.45
N LEU A 514 -22.62 -0.05 -6.26
CA LEU A 514 -22.71 -0.97 -5.14
C LEU A 514 -23.33 -2.28 -5.64
N ASP A 515 -22.71 -3.41 -5.27
CA ASP A 515 -23.19 -4.76 -5.60
C ASP A 515 -23.55 -4.96 -7.08
N GLY A 516 -22.68 -4.50 -7.98
CA GLY A 516 -22.86 -4.64 -9.44
C GLY A 516 -23.98 -3.78 -10.03
N SER A 517 -24.51 -2.81 -9.28
CA SER A 517 -25.55 -1.88 -9.74
C SER A 517 -25.09 -0.42 -9.59
N LEU A 518 -25.66 0.48 -10.41
CA LEU A 518 -25.48 1.92 -10.21
C LEU A 518 -26.67 2.51 -9.45
N TYR A 519 -26.39 3.34 -8.46
CA TYR A 519 -27.41 4.05 -7.70
C TYR A 519 -27.34 5.54 -8.00
N VAL A 520 -28.49 6.13 -8.28
CA VAL A 520 -28.67 7.57 -8.47
C VAL A 520 -29.44 8.13 -7.29
N VAL A 521 -28.83 9.06 -6.56
CA VAL A 521 -29.40 9.60 -5.32
C VAL A 521 -29.69 11.10 -5.46
N GLY A 522 -30.94 11.47 -5.18
CA GLY A 522 -31.39 12.86 -5.03
C GLY A 522 -31.18 13.73 -6.28
N GLY A 523 -30.79 14.98 -6.06
CA GLY A 523 -30.57 15.99 -7.09
C GLY A 523 -31.68 17.02 -7.18
N ARG A 524 -31.72 17.76 -8.29
CA ARG A 524 -32.80 18.70 -8.65
C ARG A 524 -33.66 18.10 -9.75
N SER A 525 -34.97 18.14 -9.58
CA SER A 525 -35.96 17.86 -10.62
C SER A 525 -36.00 18.94 -11.70
N GLU A 526 -36.74 18.67 -12.79
CA GLU A 526 -37.01 19.63 -13.87
C GLU A 526 -37.55 20.97 -13.34
N SER A 527 -38.52 20.91 -12.42
CA SER A 527 -39.12 22.08 -11.74
C SER A 527 -38.15 22.88 -10.86
N GLY A 528 -36.94 22.37 -10.62
CA GLY A 528 -35.91 23.03 -9.81
C GLY A 528 -35.87 22.60 -8.35
N ASN A 529 -36.87 21.85 -7.90
CA ASN A 529 -37.02 21.35 -6.53
C ASN A 529 -36.00 20.26 -6.19
N ALA A 530 -35.53 20.25 -4.95
CA ALA A 530 -34.72 19.17 -4.40
C ALA A 530 -35.58 17.89 -4.27
N ILE A 531 -35.02 16.75 -4.69
CA ILE A 531 -35.71 15.46 -4.64
C ILE A 531 -35.01 14.48 -3.70
N ASN A 532 -35.79 13.56 -3.15
CA ASN A 532 -35.33 12.47 -2.28
C ASN A 532 -35.38 11.09 -2.93
N SER A 533 -35.96 10.97 -4.13
CA SER A 533 -36.07 9.69 -4.83
C SER A 533 -34.70 9.13 -5.21
N VAL A 534 -34.60 7.80 -5.16
CA VAL A 534 -33.40 7.03 -5.50
C VAL A 534 -33.77 5.99 -6.55
N GLU A 535 -32.91 5.82 -7.55
CA GLU A 535 -33.07 4.79 -8.59
C GLU A 535 -31.83 3.91 -8.65
N ARG A 536 -32.03 2.60 -8.83
CA ARG A 536 -30.99 1.60 -9.07
C ARG A 536 -31.05 1.14 -10.52
N TYR A 537 -29.92 1.19 -11.23
CA TYR A 537 -29.74 0.62 -12.54
C TYR A 537 -29.11 -0.76 -12.44
N ASN A 538 -29.81 -1.75 -12.98
CA ASN A 538 -29.26 -3.07 -13.21
C ASN A 538 -28.71 -3.12 -14.65
N PRO A 539 -27.38 -3.32 -14.87
CA PRO A 539 -26.80 -3.39 -16.20
C PRO A 539 -27.22 -4.63 -16.99
N ILE A 540 -27.67 -5.70 -16.31
CA ILE A 540 -28.08 -6.97 -16.94
C ILE A 540 -29.48 -6.81 -17.52
N GLU A 541 -30.41 -6.26 -16.73
CA GLU A 541 -31.79 -6.00 -17.17
C GLU A 541 -31.91 -4.73 -18.02
N GLU A 542 -30.84 -3.94 -18.11
CA GLU A 542 -30.84 -2.61 -18.74
C GLU A 542 -31.97 -1.70 -18.21
N LYS A 543 -32.26 -1.81 -16.92
CA LYS A 543 -33.46 -1.21 -16.32
C LYS A 543 -33.15 -0.41 -15.06
N TRP A 544 -33.80 0.75 -14.98
CA TRP A 544 -33.85 1.57 -13.77
C TRP A 544 -35.06 1.17 -12.92
N THR A 545 -34.84 0.92 -11.64
CA THR A 545 -35.87 0.57 -10.66
C THR A 545 -35.80 1.54 -9.47
N ALA A 546 -36.95 2.03 -9.02
CA ALA A 546 -37.01 2.86 -7.81
C ALA A 546 -36.71 2.00 -6.57
N VAL A 547 -35.90 2.55 -5.67
CA VAL A 547 -35.61 1.97 -4.35
C VAL A 547 -36.03 2.94 -3.26
N ALA A 548 -35.87 2.60 -1.98
CA ALA A 548 -36.29 3.45 -0.88
C ALA A 548 -35.75 4.88 -1.02
N PRO A 549 -36.62 5.90 -0.89
CA PRO A 549 -36.22 7.29 -1.00
C PRO A 549 -35.48 7.74 0.26
N LEU A 550 -34.64 8.77 0.12
CA LEU A 550 -34.07 9.48 1.26
C LEU A 550 -35.19 10.05 2.16
N THR A 551 -34.93 10.13 3.46
CA THR A 551 -35.82 10.84 4.39
C THR A 551 -35.77 12.35 4.15
N THR A 552 -34.60 12.88 3.78
CA THR A 552 -34.39 14.28 3.46
C THR A 552 -34.02 14.44 1.99
N ALA A 553 -34.76 15.26 1.25
CA ALA A 553 -34.41 15.60 -0.13
C ALA A 553 -33.09 16.38 -0.19
N ARG A 554 -32.20 16.02 -1.13
CA ARG A 554 -30.82 16.53 -1.16
C ARG A 554 -30.38 16.94 -2.55
N VAL A 555 -29.80 18.14 -2.67
CA VAL A 555 -29.11 18.63 -3.86
C VAL A 555 -27.63 18.82 -3.59
N GLY A 556 -26.77 18.27 -4.46
CA GLY A 556 -25.32 18.44 -4.33
C GLY A 556 -24.77 17.93 -3.00
N ALA A 557 -25.37 16.85 -2.48
CA ALA A 557 -24.82 16.06 -1.39
C ALA A 557 -23.55 15.32 -1.86
N GLY A 558 -22.75 14.84 -0.94
CA GLY A 558 -21.77 13.78 -1.20
C GLY A 558 -22.47 12.41 -1.26
N LEU A 559 -21.88 11.47 -2.00
CA LEU A 559 -22.31 10.08 -2.04
C LEU A 559 -21.08 9.20 -2.25
N ASP A 560 -20.93 8.18 -1.41
CA ASP A 560 -19.93 7.13 -1.61
C ASP A 560 -20.35 5.85 -0.89
N VAL A 561 -19.62 4.75 -1.13
CA VAL A 561 -19.87 3.42 -0.57
C VAL A 561 -18.84 3.09 0.50
N LEU A 562 -19.30 2.77 1.71
CA LEU A 562 -18.45 2.31 2.80
C LEU A 562 -19.07 1.08 3.46
N GLY A 563 -18.30 0.00 3.61
CA GLY A 563 -18.75 -1.22 4.28
C GLY A 563 -20.03 -1.82 3.68
N GLY A 564 -20.19 -1.77 2.36
CA GLY A 564 -21.37 -2.30 1.65
C GLY A 564 -22.65 -1.46 1.77
N ARG A 565 -22.56 -0.21 2.24
CA ARG A 565 -23.68 0.73 2.37
C ARG A 565 -23.40 2.03 1.61
N LEU A 566 -24.44 2.68 1.10
CA LEU A 566 -24.31 4.03 0.50
C LEU A 566 -24.46 5.09 1.57
N TYR A 567 -23.67 6.16 1.53
CA TYR A 567 -23.78 7.28 2.46
C TYR A 567 -24.09 8.59 1.73
N ALA A 568 -25.28 9.14 1.96
CA ALA A 568 -25.70 10.44 1.44
C ALA A 568 -25.38 11.54 2.46
N ILE A 569 -24.44 12.42 2.12
CA ILE A 569 -23.79 13.33 3.08
C ILE A 569 -24.03 14.79 2.76
N GLY A 570 -24.62 15.53 3.70
CA GLY A 570 -24.86 16.96 3.56
C GLY A 570 -25.74 17.33 2.37
N GLY A 571 -25.38 18.39 1.66
CA GLY A 571 -26.15 18.94 0.54
C GLY A 571 -27.07 20.09 0.95
N LYS A 572 -28.08 20.38 0.13
CA LYS A 572 -29.15 21.34 0.41
C LYS A 572 -30.51 20.67 0.34
N ASP A 573 -31.38 21.00 1.28
CA ASP A 573 -32.77 20.55 1.30
C ASP A 573 -33.67 21.38 0.36
N GLN A 574 -34.98 21.07 0.36
CA GLN A 574 -36.00 21.78 -0.41
C GLN A 574 -36.14 23.26 -0.02
N ASN A 575 -35.87 23.60 1.24
CA ASN A 575 -35.89 24.97 1.74
C ASN A 575 -34.60 25.74 1.41
N GLY A 576 -33.62 25.08 0.78
CA GLY A 576 -32.31 25.64 0.47
C GLY A 576 -31.35 25.66 1.66
N SER A 577 -31.74 25.09 2.81
CA SER A 577 -30.90 24.95 3.98
C SER A 577 -29.79 23.94 3.72
N LYS A 578 -28.58 24.31 4.12
CA LYS A 578 -27.40 23.46 3.99
C LYS A 578 -27.40 22.45 5.12
N LEU A 579 -27.11 21.20 4.80
CA LEU A 579 -27.25 20.09 5.72
C LEU A 579 -25.89 19.66 6.28
N ARG A 580 -25.93 19.20 7.54
CA ARG A 580 -24.85 18.41 8.16
C ARG A 580 -25.25 16.94 8.34
N SER A 581 -26.52 16.62 8.13
CA SER A 581 -27.06 15.27 8.31
C SER A 581 -26.50 14.30 7.29
N VAL A 582 -26.42 13.05 7.69
CA VAL A 582 -25.90 11.92 6.92
C VAL A 582 -26.92 10.79 6.99
N GLU A 583 -27.18 10.15 5.87
CA GLU A 583 -28.05 8.98 5.79
C GLU A 583 -27.29 7.81 5.16
N GLY A 584 -27.37 6.63 5.77
CA GLY A 584 -26.79 5.38 5.29
C GLY A 584 -27.86 4.46 4.70
N TYR A 585 -27.66 3.93 3.51
CA TYR A 585 -28.56 2.99 2.85
C TYR A 585 -28.02 1.57 2.93
N ASP A 586 -28.87 0.64 3.37
CA ASP A 586 -28.57 -0.78 3.34
C ASP A 586 -29.34 -1.45 2.18
N PRO A 587 -28.64 -1.96 1.13
CA PRO A 587 -29.28 -2.58 -0.02
C PRO A 587 -30.04 -3.88 0.32
N LYS A 588 -29.70 -4.55 1.44
CA LYS A 588 -30.37 -5.80 1.85
C LYS A 588 -31.73 -5.55 2.46
N THR A 589 -31.90 -4.40 3.13
CA THR A 589 -33.15 -4.04 3.80
C THR A 589 -33.98 -3.02 3.02
N ASP A 590 -33.41 -2.43 1.97
CA ASP A 590 -33.99 -1.32 1.21
C ASP A 590 -34.45 -0.18 2.12
N LYS A 591 -33.55 0.27 3.01
CA LYS A 591 -33.83 1.33 3.98
C LYS A 591 -32.67 2.31 4.12
N TRP A 592 -33.04 3.56 4.38
CA TRP A 592 -32.13 4.62 4.79
C TRP A 592 -32.23 4.82 6.32
N GLU A 593 -31.09 4.88 6.98
CA GLU A 593 -30.95 5.12 8.41
C GLU A 593 -30.16 6.41 8.64
N ALA A 594 -30.48 7.16 9.70
CA ALA A 594 -29.71 8.34 10.06
C ALA A 594 -28.38 7.91 10.71
N CYS A 595 -27.27 8.51 10.26
CA CYS A 595 -25.95 8.33 10.85
C CYS A 595 -25.54 9.60 11.62
N ALA A 596 -24.43 9.55 12.34
CA ALA A 596 -23.89 10.72 13.02
C ALA A 596 -23.73 11.91 12.04
N PRO A 597 -24.17 13.12 12.43
CA PRO A 597 -24.05 14.29 11.59
C PRO A 597 -22.62 14.84 11.60
N MET A 598 -22.20 15.44 10.48
CA MET A 598 -20.96 16.22 10.42
C MET A 598 -20.98 17.38 11.43
N GLY A 599 -19.80 17.83 11.86
CA GLY A 599 -19.65 19.06 12.64
C GLY A 599 -20.04 20.30 11.81
N THR A 600 -19.71 20.32 10.52
CA THR A 600 -19.96 21.45 9.63
C THR A 600 -21.05 21.17 8.59
N LYS A 601 -21.90 22.16 8.30
CA LYS A 601 -22.86 22.10 7.18
C LYS A 601 -22.11 22.23 5.85
N ARG A 602 -22.34 21.30 4.92
CA ARG A 602 -21.60 21.26 3.65
C ARG A 602 -22.53 21.08 2.45
N TRP A 603 -22.43 21.98 1.48
CA TRP A 603 -23.07 21.84 0.16
C TRP A 603 -22.02 21.81 -0.96
N GLY A 604 -22.13 20.84 -1.86
CA GLY A 604 -21.15 20.65 -2.92
C GLY A 604 -19.77 20.32 -2.38
N ALA A 605 -19.69 19.72 -1.19
CA ALA A 605 -18.50 18.97 -0.78
C ALA A 605 -18.38 17.76 -1.69
N GLY A 606 -17.17 17.27 -1.81
CA GLY A 606 -16.96 15.97 -2.41
C GLY A 606 -16.43 14.99 -1.39
N VAL A 607 -16.60 13.73 -1.73
CA VAL A 607 -16.51 12.61 -0.80
C VAL A 607 -15.73 11.50 -1.48
N ALA A 608 -14.90 10.83 -0.70
CA ALA A 608 -14.13 9.69 -1.13
C ALA A 608 -13.93 8.73 0.05
N VAL A 609 -13.84 7.44 -0.23
CA VAL A 609 -13.53 6.40 0.77
C VAL A 609 -12.09 5.92 0.62
N MET A 610 -11.36 5.90 1.73
CA MET A 610 -9.98 5.46 1.79
C MET A 610 -9.74 4.77 3.13
N ASP A 611 -9.06 3.62 3.10
CA ASP A 611 -8.72 2.83 4.30
C ASP A 611 -9.88 2.60 5.27
N GLY A 612 -11.06 2.28 4.73
CA GLY A 612 -12.24 1.96 5.53
C GLY A 612 -12.88 3.16 6.23
N LYS A 613 -12.48 4.38 5.86
CA LYS A 613 -13.05 5.63 6.38
C LYS A 613 -13.57 6.49 5.23
N LEU A 614 -14.57 7.30 5.53
CA LEU A 614 -15.14 8.22 4.56
C LEU A 614 -14.63 9.63 4.82
N TYR A 615 -14.13 10.29 3.78
CA TYR A 615 -13.54 11.63 3.84
C TYR A 615 -14.46 12.62 3.13
N VAL A 616 -14.82 13.71 3.81
CA VAL A 616 -15.62 14.81 3.26
C VAL A 616 -14.77 16.06 3.21
N ILE A 617 -14.50 16.53 2.00
CA ILE A 617 -13.52 17.60 1.78
C ILE A 617 -14.22 18.82 1.19
N GLY A 618 -13.99 19.97 1.83
CA GLY A 618 -14.48 21.26 1.38
C GLY A 618 -16.01 21.42 1.38
N GLY A 619 -16.54 22.05 0.35
CA GLY A 619 -17.95 22.46 0.25
C GLY A 619 -18.19 23.88 0.76
N MET A 620 -19.45 24.29 0.83
CA MET A 620 -19.86 25.63 1.28
C MET A 620 -20.81 25.52 2.48
N ASN A 621 -20.57 26.29 3.55
CA ASN A 621 -21.39 26.32 4.78
C ASN A 621 -22.34 27.54 4.89
N GLY A 622 -22.14 28.58 4.07
CA GLY A 622 -23.02 29.75 4.01
C GLY A 622 -22.64 30.95 4.86
N ALA A 623 -21.59 30.87 5.68
CA ALA A 623 -20.94 32.07 6.22
C ALA A 623 -20.02 32.63 5.12
N GLU A 624 -20.19 33.90 4.76
CA GLU A 624 -19.25 34.70 3.95
C GLU A 624 -18.78 34.13 2.59
N ARG A 625 -19.64 33.61 1.71
CA ARG A 625 -19.29 33.20 0.32
C ARG A 625 -18.04 32.29 0.15
N GLY A 626 -17.46 31.81 1.24
CA GLY A 626 -16.18 31.10 1.27
C GLY A 626 -16.42 29.61 1.08
N ALA A 627 -15.60 29.00 0.26
CA ALA A 627 -15.45 27.56 0.29
C ALA A 627 -14.74 27.13 1.60
N LEU A 628 -14.85 25.87 1.99
CA LEU A 628 -14.16 25.33 3.16
C LEU A 628 -12.82 24.69 2.75
N PRO A 629 -11.73 24.92 3.51
CA PRO A 629 -10.49 24.17 3.38
C PRO A 629 -10.41 22.99 4.36
N THR A 630 -11.50 22.63 5.04
CA THR A 630 -11.49 21.60 6.10
C THR A 630 -11.92 20.23 5.57
N VAL A 631 -11.43 19.18 6.23
CA VAL A 631 -11.73 17.78 5.94
C VAL A 631 -12.31 17.12 7.18
N GLU A 632 -13.46 16.47 7.03
CA GLU A 632 -14.06 15.66 8.09
C GLU A 632 -14.00 14.18 7.69
N VAL A 633 -13.61 13.33 8.63
CA VAL A 633 -13.42 11.89 8.44
C VAL A 633 -14.42 11.15 9.30
N TYR A 634 -15.17 10.24 8.69
CA TYR A 634 -16.17 9.41 9.35
C TYR A 634 -15.62 8.01 9.60
N ASP A 635 -15.78 7.56 10.83
CA ASP A 635 -15.55 6.17 11.25
C ASP A 635 -16.89 5.45 11.39
N GLN A 636 -17.11 4.44 10.55
CA GLN A 636 -18.34 3.64 10.56
C GLN A 636 -18.51 2.81 11.83
N ALA A 637 -17.41 2.29 12.41
CA ALA A 637 -17.48 1.44 13.59
C ALA A 637 -17.84 2.25 14.84
N ALA A 638 -17.36 3.49 14.92
CA ALA A 638 -17.65 4.39 16.03
C ALA A 638 -18.88 5.29 15.78
N ASP A 639 -19.46 5.29 14.57
CA ASP A 639 -20.46 6.25 14.09
C ASP A 639 -20.13 7.68 14.53
N SER A 640 -18.92 8.15 14.18
CA SER A 640 -18.44 9.46 14.63
C SER A 640 -17.55 10.15 13.61
N TRP A 641 -17.46 11.48 13.74
CA TRP A 641 -16.68 12.33 12.86
C TRP A 641 -15.48 12.94 13.60
N SER A 642 -14.34 12.97 12.93
CA SER A 642 -13.14 13.68 13.36
C SER A 642 -12.67 14.66 12.28
N GLU A 643 -12.09 15.79 12.66
CA GLU A 643 -11.48 16.72 11.71
C GLU A 643 -10.04 16.30 11.41
N LEU A 644 -9.68 16.29 10.12
CA LEU A 644 -8.32 16.04 9.66
C LEU A 644 -7.60 17.38 9.44
N SER A 645 -6.42 17.52 10.05
CA SER A 645 -5.56 18.70 9.94
C SER A 645 -4.12 18.32 9.56
N PRO A 646 -3.46 19.03 8.62
CA PRO A 646 -4.01 20.15 7.87
C PRO A 646 -5.01 19.70 6.78
N GLY A 647 -6.03 20.52 6.52
CA GLY A 647 -6.86 20.36 5.33
C GLY A 647 -6.16 20.82 4.05
N PRO A 648 -6.81 20.74 2.88
CA PRO A 648 -6.25 21.21 1.62
C PRO A 648 -5.75 22.65 1.70
N ASN A 649 -4.70 22.98 0.96
CA ASN A 649 -4.13 24.34 0.95
C ASN A 649 -5.15 25.36 0.40
N LEU A 650 -6.15 24.89 -0.36
CA LEU A 650 -7.19 25.72 -0.93
C LEU A 650 -8.58 25.31 -0.46
N ALA A 651 -9.35 26.33 -0.08
CA ALA A 651 -10.78 26.21 0.11
C ALA A 651 -11.50 25.89 -1.22
N ARG A 652 -12.29 24.81 -1.27
CA ARG A 652 -12.95 24.34 -2.49
C ARG A 652 -14.44 24.08 -2.32
N GLY A 653 -15.25 24.57 -3.25
CA GLY A 653 -16.69 24.27 -3.31
C GLY A 653 -17.12 23.75 -4.67
N SER A 654 -18.04 22.78 -4.71
CA SER A 654 -18.42 22.06 -5.95
C SER A 654 -17.25 21.37 -6.64
N CYS A 655 -16.27 20.90 -5.85
CA CYS A 655 -15.19 20.01 -6.27
C CYS A 655 -15.68 18.56 -6.35
N THR A 656 -14.91 17.73 -7.03
CA THR A 656 -15.04 16.27 -7.00
C THR A 656 -13.76 15.65 -6.50
N PHE A 657 -13.83 14.40 -6.07
CA PHE A 657 -12.69 13.69 -5.50
C PHE A 657 -12.58 12.30 -6.09
N ALA A 658 -11.36 11.80 -6.08
CA ALA A 658 -11.00 10.44 -6.46
C ALA A 658 -10.09 9.89 -5.37
N ALA A 659 -10.36 8.65 -4.93
CA ALA A 659 -9.50 7.87 -4.06
C ALA A 659 -8.81 6.76 -4.86
#